data_AF-A0A2W4C2N6-F1
#
_entry.id   AF-A0A2W4C2N6-F1
#
_cell.length_a   1.000
_cell.length_b   1.000
_cell.length_c   1.000
_cell.angle_alpha   90.00
_cell.angle_beta   90.00
_cell.angle_gamma   90.00
#
_symmetry.space_group_name_H-M   'P 1'
#
loop_
_entity.id
_entity.type
_entity.pdbx_description
1 polymer ?
#
loop_
_entity_poly.entity_id
_entity_poly.type
_entity_poly.pdbx_seq_one_letter_code
_entity_poly.pdbx_strand_id
1 'polypeptide(L)'
;MTDTSSRVAGVRKLEKHLFSAENLQFERALNSAFDRIGFTEAHVAGRIGSTRSEKQKALKDSVWGMMEFDEGAMKLIDSPLLQRLRRIKQLGFSYLTYPSAEHSRFPHSIGMAHVVGKFIAAIDRQRDKVEMEAHLEGFKRFEDLQPLRPQELIHAALLHDIGHLPFSHAAESAIEGSKDRFRFGGFSDEDFTFRAANFLKARVSLSETISIAIVLSPRFRRYYEKYIDKKADDEAVHRIACLIAGQRVQDNCGNIQGIISSSSVDADKIDYVNRDAAACGIPVGVDVSRVFLGSSLIGIDATKAKKLAFSPKDRLVFALNASGWDTYDEIIRARSTLYQRVYLHSFTRTAEAIFARALKLNTGSGDSQIDDAIGIWSLSDNALLDELARSTDGEVATLGASLRDRQMPKKACALSTNLLKSLVHVQGIFPKIFDGPENVNAFSTLRKQIADPFRRKFTQKNEEAVDSVHFENSVIYEANEIYKALQAVGFSDLPTMPLSNVVLIDIAGLDHKKSDAPVFQHGELLSSELLTNVRGVSDASDHFRQIGYVMAPQEWREIVSLAARTIIYKKSLDTPNSLFENKIAETGSAEEAERRFGPLQVKPLTILDIDGLHRRTGTDRKRMKRIMSELETASYFDSFPALAIKTDESDVALLSKKFEKFDGEGGWSINSETVAAFIDQFPPGLREDLREALATGDFIPRDTAVKLIAEQLREIASTVKNVIVVPLSTSSGGAIVAGLRSLLKTDKSISVVSTLREAVADPGKSTLIVFADDNAASGTQAAAQLWAYSGRPRDSWPGDLRSEKGLVEKPSAEEMAALKSIDFKIVVAYGHPQANVKLTAACQELGFTGFDGIVPAMEIGKKINWSVGLKEYLSNIGAKLVAFDLWQKDLGDLNKAEVERCEQNAFGYGNIGGLTILQNTVPTSTATAFWMPGIVDGRPWTPLAIRQGRLSGLTLA
;
A
#
# COMPACT_ATOMS: atom_id res chain seq x y z
N MET A 1 -30.97 -9.95 9.53
CA MET A 1 -31.98 -10.84 10.14
C MET A 1 -31.89 -12.19 9.45
N THR A 2 -31.14 -13.12 10.01
CA THR A 2 -30.93 -14.48 9.49
C THR A 2 -31.90 -15.43 10.18
N ASP A 3 -32.59 -16.26 9.40
CA ASP A 3 -33.46 -17.33 9.89
C ASP A 3 -32.72 -18.25 10.89
N THR A 4 -33.15 -18.21 12.16
CA THR A 4 -32.46 -18.73 13.36
C THR A 4 -32.97 -20.10 13.81
N SER A 5 -33.46 -20.94 12.89
CA SER A 5 -33.72 -22.35 13.17
C SER A 5 -32.40 -23.13 13.29
N SER A 6 -32.42 -24.23 14.06
CA SER A 6 -31.35 -25.21 14.21
C SER A 6 -30.72 -25.54 12.86
N ARG A 7 -29.38 -25.59 12.83
CA ARG A 7 -28.62 -25.87 11.60
C ARG A 7 -28.43 -27.35 11.32
N VAL A 8 -28.97 -28.24 12.15
CA VAL A 8 -28.92 -29.70 11.97
C VAL A 8 -29.44 -30.10 10.58
N ALA A 9 -30.54 -29.50 10.11
CA ALA A 9 -31.05 -29.77 8.76
C ALA A 9 -30.07 -29.37 7.64
N GLY A 10 -29.28 -28.31 7.85
CA GLY A 10 -28.20 -27.90 6.95
C GLY A 10 -27.06 -28.91 6.95
N VAL A 11 -26.64 -29.37 8.12
CA VAL A 11 -25.63 -30.43 8.28
C VAL A 11 -26.06 -31.72 7.57
N ARG A 12 -27.33 -32.14 7.69
CA ARG A 12 -27.84 -33.32 6.96
C ARG A 12 -27.75 -33.16 5.44
N LYS A 13 -27.98 -31.95 4.91
CA LYS A 13 -27.82 -31.67 3.48
C LYS A 13 -26.35 -31.75 3.07
N LEU A 14 -25.45 -31.24 3.90
CA LEU A 14 -24.00 -31.35 3.68
C LEU A 14 -23.54 -32.81 3.69
N GLU A 15 -23.96 -33.61 4.67
CA GLU A 15 -23.65 -35.04 4.73
C GLU A 15 -24.10 -35.76 3.45
N LYS A 16 -25.37 -35.59 3.07
CA LYS A 16 -25.92 -36.20 1.85
C LYS A 16 -25.17 -35.79 0.59
N HIS A 17 -24.65 -34.56 0.56
CA HIS A 17 -23.86 -34.08 -0.54
C HIS A 17 -22.46 -34.72 -0.56
N LEU A 18 -21.74 -34.70 0.57
CA LEU A 18 -20.37 -35.26 0.66
C LEU A 18 -20.33 -36.77 0.39
N PHE A 19 -21.33 -37.52 0.86
CA PHE A 19 -21.39 -38.98 0.78
C PHE A 19 -22.50 -39.48 -0.15
N SER A 20 -22.78 -38.73 -1.22
CA SER A 20 -23.72 -39.13 -2.27
C SER A 20 -23.13 -40.23 -3.16
N ALA A 21 -23.99 -40.93 -3.93
CA ALA A 21 -23.54 -41.89 -4.93
C ALA A 21 -22.71 -41.25 -6.07
N GLU A 22 -22.86 -39.94 -6.29
CA GLU A 22 -22.10 -39.18 -7.29
C GLU A 22 -20.69 -38.81 -6.78
N ASN A 23 -20.49 -38.79 -5.47
CA ASN A 23 -19.26 -38.33 -4.81
C ASN A 23 -18.47 -39.46 -4.14
N LEU A 24 -18.60 -40.70 -4.64
CA LEU A 24 -17.90 -41.88 -4.10
C LEU A 24 -16.38 -41.73 -4.03
N GLN A 25 -15.79 -40.87 -4.87
CA GLN A 25 -14.35 -40.57 -4.83
C GLN A 25 -13.93 -39.94 -3.50
N PHE A 26 -14.76 -39.05 -2.95
CA PHE A 26 -14.49 -38.39 -1.67
C PHE A 26 -14.48 -39.40 -0.53
N GLU A 27 -15.52 -40.24 -0.47
CA GLU A 27 -15.60 -41.30 0.54
C GLU A 27 -14.42 -42.27 0.45
N ARG A 28 -13.99 -42.63 -0.77
CA ARG A 28 -12.81 -43.49 -0.99
C ARG A 28 -11.52 -42.80 -0.52
N ALA A 29 -11.32 -41.54 -0.85
CA ALA A 29 -10.14 -40.78 -0.43
C ALA A 29 -10.08 -40.65 1.10
N LEU A 30 -11.20 -40.31 1.74
CA LEU A 30 -11.30 -40.20 3.20
C LEU A 30 -11.08 -41.55 3.89
N ASN A 31 -11.65 -42.64 3.37
CA ASN A 31 -11.41 -43.99 3.90
C ASN A 31 -9.95 -44.43 3.73
N SER A 32 -9.31 -44.12 2.61
CA SER A 32 -7.87 -44.36 2.40
C SER A 32 -7.02 -43.59 3.41
N ALA A 33 -7.36 -42.32 3.66
CA ALA A 33 -6.71 -41.52 4.69
C ALA A 33 -6.92 -42.10 6.10
N PHE A 34 -8.12 -42.57 6.42
CA PHE A 34 -8.39 -43.29 7.67
C PHE A 34 -7.54 -44.56 7.82
N ASP A 35 -7.38 -45.34 6.75
CA ASP A 35 -6.56 -46.55 6.78
C ASP A 35 -5.08 -46.22 7.06
N ARG A 36 -4.54 -45.16 6.42
CA ARG A 36 -3.16 -44.69 6.63
C ARG A 36 -2.87 -44.30 8.08
N ILE A 37 -3.82 -43.68 8.77
CA ILE A 37 -3.65 -43.28 10.18
C ILE A 37 -4.03 -44.41 11.16
N GLY A 38 -4.49 -45.57 10.65
CA GLY A 38 -4.90 -46.71 11.46
C GLY A 38 -6.33 -46.63 12.02
N PHE A 39 -7.18 -45.74 11.50
CA PHE A 39 -8.62 -45.70 11.82
C PHE A 39 -9.41 -46.75 11.01
N THR A 40 -9.03 -48.00 11.21
CA THR A 40 -9.68 -49.18 10.61
C THR A 40 -10.65 -49.83 11.57
N GLU A 41 -11.67 -50.52 11.05
CA GLU A 41 -12.64 -51.22 11.90
C GLU A 41 -11.97 -52.28 12.79
N ALA A 42 -10.92 -52.96 12.29
CA ALA A 42 -10.15 -53.94 13.05
C ALA A 42 -9.36 -53.31 14.21
N HIS A 43 -8.68 -52.18 13.97
CA HIS A 43 -7.94 -51.47 15.01
C HIS A 43 -8.86 -50.95 16.11
N VAL A 44 -9.99 -50.35 15.72
CA VAL A 44 -11.02 -49.86 16.63
C VAL A 44 -11.59 -51.00 17.46
N ALA A 45 -11.99 -52.12 16.84
CA ALA A 45 -12.56 -53.25 17.54
C ALA A 45 -11.58 -53.90 18.54
N GLY A 46 -10.31 -54.08 18.13
CA GLY A 46 -9.29 -54.72 18.97
C GLY A 46 -8.85 -53.88 20.16
N ARG A 47 -8.75 -52.56 19.99
CA ARG A 47 -8.16 -51.65 21.00
C ARG A 47 -9.21 -50.94 21.86
N ILE A 48 -10.30 -50.48 21.25
CA ILE A 48 -11.33 -49.69 21.93
C ILE A 48 -12.42 -50.62 22.47
N GLY A 49 -12.78 -51.67 21.72
CA GLY A 49 -13.76 -52.67 22.16
C GLY A 49 -13.34 -53.52 23.37
N SER A 50 -12.04 -53.60 23.68
CA SER A 50 -11.48 -54.39 24.78
C SER A 50 -11.23 -53.58 26.08
N THR A 51 -11.41 -52.26 26.06
CA THR A 51 -11.19 -51.41 27.24
C THR A 51 -12.24 -51.67 28.32
N ARG A 52 -11.80 -52.22 29.45
CA ARG A 52 -12.63 -52.88 30.47
C ARG A 52 -12.95 -52.03 31.71
N SER A 53 -12.89 -50.70 31.64
CA SER A 53 -12.99 -49.84 32.83
C SER A 53 -14.07 -48.77 32.66
N GLU A 54 -15.19 -48.93 33.37
CA GLU A 54 -16.26 -47.92 33.57
C GLU A 54 -15.83 -46.76 34.49
N LYS A 55 -14.56 -46.70 34.93
CA LYS A 55 -14.06 -45.64 35.82
C LYS A 55 -13.57 -44.43 35.04
N GLN A 56 -13.91 -43.23 35.55
CA GLN A 56 -13.27 -41.97 35.14
C GLN A 56 -11.75 -42.11 35.21
N LYS A 57 -11.06 -41.62 34.17
CA LYS A 57 -9.59 -41.59 34.12
C LYS A 57 -9.12 -40.16 34.21
N ALA A 58 -8.03 -39.96 34.94
CA ALA A 58 -7.39 -38.67 35.08
C ALA A 58 -6.12 -38.61 34.22
N LEU A 59 -5.93 -37.50 33.49
CA LEU A 59 -4.74 -37.17 32.72
C LEU A 59 -4.08 -35.93 33.33
N LYS A 60 -2.75 -35.95 33.46
CA LYS A 60 -1.99 -34.79 33.93
C LYS A 60 -1.54 -33.94 32.74
N ASP A 61 -1.92 -32.67 32.73
CA ASP A 61 -1.51 -31.66 31.75
C ASP A 61 -0.69 -30.56 32.44
N SER A 62 0.21 -29.92 31.68
CA SER A 62 1.10 -28.89 32.19
C SER A 62 0.41 -27.55 32.44
N VAL A 63 -0.73 -27.29 31.79
CA VAL A 63 -1.50 -26.05 31.94
C VAL A 63 -2.61 -26.26 32.96
N TRP A 64 -3.38 -27.34 32.82
CA TRP A 64 -4.60 -27.59 33.61
C TRP A 64 -4.41 -28.48 34.83
N GLY A 65 -3.23 -29.08 35.02
CA GLY A 65 -3.01 -30.05 36.09
C GLY A 65 -3.76 -31.37 35.84
N MET A 66 -4.46 -31.88 36.85
CA MET A 66 -5.22 -33.13 36.72
C MET A 66 -6.57 -32.87 36.04
N MET A 67 -6.81 -33.50 34.90
CA MET A 67 -8.05 -33.43 34.13
C MET A 67 -8.76 -34.78 34.14
N GLU A 68 -10.04 -34.80 34.44
CA GLU A 68 -10.84 -36.03 34.48
C GLU A 68 -11.76 -36.11 33.26
N PHE A 69 -11.84 -37.30 32.67
CA PHE A 69 -12.69 -37.58 31.52
C PHE A 69 -13.52 -38.84 31.75
N ASP A 70 -14.74 -38.84 31.20
CA ASP A 70 -15.60 -40.01 31.18
C ASP A 70 -15.12 -41.07 30.17
N GLU A 71 -15.78 -42.23 30.16
CA GLU A 71 -15.40 -43.35 29.30
C GLU A 71 -15.48 -43.01 27.80
N GLY A 72 -16.52 -42.28 27.39
CA GLY A 72 -16.74 -41.90 25.98
C GLY A 72 -15.65 -40.96 25.49
N ALA A 73 -15.37 -39.90 26.26
CA ALA A 73 -14.28 -38.97 25.99
C ALA A 73 -12.92 -39.67 25.96
N MET A 74 -12.64 -40.57 26.90
CA MET A 74 -11.37 -41.34 26.91
C MET A 74 -11.21 -42.23 25.67
N LYS A 75 -12.28 -42.86 25.19
CA LYS A 75 -12.23 -43.66 23.96
C LYS A 75 -11.99 -42.80 22.72
N LEU A 76 -12.55 -41.58 22.66
CA LEU A 76 -12.20 -40.61 21.62
C LEU A 76 -10.73 -40.19 21.71
N ILE A 77 -10.22 -39.91 22.92
CA ILE A 77 -8.81 -39.56 23.16
C ILE A 77 -7.88 -40.67 22.67
N ASP A 78 -8.22 -41.94 22.93
CA ASP A 78 -7.44 -43.10 22.50
C ASP A 78 -7.62 -43.46 21.01
N SER A 79 -8.50 -42.75 20.29
CA SER A 79 -8.75 -43.02 18.88
C SER A 79 -7.56 -42.61 17.98
N PRO A 80 -7.33 -43.33 16.87
CA PRO A 80 -6.33 -42.92 15.88
C PRO A 80 -6.50 -41.49 15.37
N LEU A 81 -7.75 -40.98 15.32
CA LEU A 81 -8.07 -39.61 14.92
C LEU A 81 -7.45 -38.58 15.86
N LEU A 82 -7.60 -38.72 17.19
CA LEU A 82 -6.95 -37.82 18.14
C LEU A 82 -5.46 -38.13 18.30
N GLN A 83 -5.04 -39.39 18.31
CA GLN A 83 -3.62 -39.73 18.43
C GLN A 83 -2.77 -39.19 17.27
N ARG A 84 -3.38 -38.97 16.09
CA ARG A 84 -2.74 -38.25 14.97
C ARG A 84 -2.27 -36.85 15.38
N LEU A 85 -3.08 -36.10 16.13
CA LEU A 85 -2.79 -34.73 16.55
C LEU A 85 -1.55 -34.59 17.45
N ARG A 86 -0.97 -35.70 17.94
CA ARG A 86 0.32 -35.70 18.63
C ARG A 86 1.48 -35.28 17.71
N ARG A 87 1.31 -35.44 16.40
CA ARG A 87 2.33 -35.18 15.38
C ARG A 87 2.01 -33.97 14.50
N ILE A 88 1.07 -33.13 14.96
CA ILE A 88 0.65 -31.89 14.30
C ILE A 88 0.90 -30.75 15.29
N LYS A 89 1.90 -29.92 15.04
CA LYS A 89 2.30 -28.81 15.93
C LYS A 89 1.21 -27.75 16.00
N GLN A 90 0.94 -27.26 17.21
CA GLN A 90 -0.07 -26.21 17.45
C GLN A 90 0.28 -24.93 16.67
N LEU A 91 1.55 -24.51 16.77
CA LEU A 91 2.05 -23.22 16.27
C LEU A 91 2.84 -23.32 14.97
N GLY A 92 2.60 -24.37 14.18
CA GLY A 92 3.24 -24.59 12.89
C GLY A 92 4.77 -24.53 13.00
N PHE A 93 5.38 -23.57 12.30
CA PHE A 93 6.84 -23.39 12.27
C PHE A 93 7.41 -22.53 13.41
N SER A 94 6.59 -22.14 14.40
CA SER A 94 7.06 -21.29 15.50
C SER A 94 8.17 -21.93 16.33
N TYR A 95 8.28 -23.27 16.34
CA TYR A 95 9.39 -23.99 16.99
C TYR A 95 10.77 -23.61 16.44
N LEU A 96 10.85 -23.15 15.18
CA LEU A 96 12.10 -22.65 14.59
C LEU A 96 12.53 -21.29 15.15
N THR A 97 11.60 -20.55 15.78
CA THR A 97 11.88 -19.30 16.51
C THR A 97 11.97 -19.54 18.01
N TYR A 98 11.02 -20.30 18.56
CA TYR A 98 10.83 -20.60 19.98
C TYR A 98 11.08 -22.10 20.19
N PRO A 99 12.31 -22.52 20.58
CA PRO A 99 12.68 -23.94 20.60
C PRO A 99 11.81 -24.82 21.53
N SER A 100 11.11 -24.23 22.49
CA SER A 100 10.18 -24.94 23.39
C SER A 100 8.75 -25.01 22.88
N ALA A 101 8.41 -24.31 21.79
CA ALA A 101 7.08 -24.31 21.17
C ALA A 101 6.84 -25.58 20.32
N GLU A 102 7.10 -26.73 20.93
CA GLU A 102 7.04 -28.07 20.34
C GLU A 102 5.69 -28.77 20.61
N HIS A 103 4.79 -28.11 21.33
CA HIS A 103 3.49 -28.66 21.67
C HIS A 103 2.60 -28.88 20.44
N SER A 104 1.74 -29.88 20.53
CA SER A 104 0.90 -30.32 19.42
C SER A 104 -0.57 -29.95 19.66
N ARG A 105 -1.41 -30.17 18.64
CA ARG A 105 -2.87 -29.97 18.72
C ARG A 105 -3.55 -30.91 19.73
N PHE A 106 -2.96 -32.08 19.98
CA PHE A 106 -3.51 -33.08 20.90
C PHE A 106 -3.73 -32.57 22.34
N PRO A 107 -2.73 -32.06 23.08
CA PRO A 107 -2.95 -31.53 24.41
C PRO A 107 -3.91 -30.33 24.42
N HIS A 108 -3.95 -29.55 23.34
CA HIS A 108 -4.91 -28.45 23.19
C HIS A 108 -6.36 -28.96 23.12
N SER A 109 -6.68 -29.92 22.25
CA SER A 109 -8.03 -30.48 22.15
C SER A 109 -8.53 -31.08 23.48
N ILE A 110 -7.63 -31.71 24.25
CA ILE A 110 -7.95 -32.27 25.57
C ILE A 110 -8.16 -31.16 26.61
N GLY A 111 -7.28 -30.15 26.64
CA GLY A 111 -7.42 -29.01 27.54
C GLY A 111 -8.69 -28.21 27.27
N MET A 112 -9.05 -28.03 26.00
CA MET A 112 -10.32 -27.43 25.60
C MET A 112 -11.52 -28.24 26.13
N ALA A 113 -11.52 -29.57 25.96
CA ALA A 113 -12.58 -30.43 26.49
C ALA A 113 -12.68 -30.35 28.02
N HIS A 114 -11.55 -30.21 28.74
CA HIS A 114 -11.55 -29.97 30.17
C HIS A 114 -12.22 -28.63 30.54
N VAL A 115 -11.90 -27.55 29.81
CA VAL A 115 -12.50 -26.23 30.01
C VAL A 115 -14.01 -26.25 29.73
N VAL A 116 -14.44 -26.93 28.68
CA VAL A 116 -15.88 -27.15 28.41
C VAL A 116 -16.55 -27.89 29.58
N GLY A 117 -15.91 -28.92 30.13
CA GLY A 117 -16.38 -29.61 31.33
C GLY A 117 -16.55 -28.68 32.54
N LYS A 118 -15.65 -27.70 32.73
CA LYS A 118 -15.79 -26.67 33.77
C LYS A 118 -17.00 -25.77 33.55
N PHE A 119 -17.29 -25.40 32.30
CA PHE A 119 -18.49 -24.62 31.98
C PHE A 119 -19.78 -25.41 32.19
N ILE A 120 -19.81 -26.69 31.83
CA ILE A 120 -20.96 -27.57 32.10
C ILE A 120 -21.18 -27.66 33.63
N ALA A 121 -20.12 -27.91 34.40
CA ALA A 121 -20.22 -27.95 35.86
C ALA A 121 -20.68 -26.61 36.47
N ALA A 122 -20.32 -25.48 35.85
CA ALA A 122 -20.77 -24.16 36.26
C ALA A 122 -22.26 -23.92 36.00
N ILE A 123 -22.77 -24.42 34.87
CA ILE A 123 -24.20 -24.39 34.52
C ILE A 123 -25.01 -25.19 35.54
N ASP A 124 -24.55 -26.40 35.88
CA ASP A 124 -25.28 -27.30 36.79
C ASP A 124 -25.07 -27.00 38.27
N ARG A 125 -24.25 -25.99 38.60
CA ARG A 125 -23.99 -25.58 39.98
C ARG A 125 -25.27 -25.05 40.63
N GLN A 126 -25.57 -25.53 41.84
CA GLN A 126 -26.66 -24.99 42.65
C GLN A 126 -26.37 -23.55 43.07
N ARG A 127 -27.38 -22.67 42.94
CA ARG A 127 -27.29 -21.23 43.20
C ARG A 127 -28.41 -20.78 44.12
N ASP A 128 -28.11 -19.79 44.93
CA ASP A 128 -29.12 -19.10 45.74
C ASP A 128 -30.07 -18.31 44.84
N LYS A 129 -31.30 -18.10 45.32
CA LYS A 129 -32.26 -17.25 44.63
C LYS A 129 -31.77 -15.81 44.66
N VAL A 130 -31.65 -15.22 43.47
CA VAL A 130 -31.37 -13.79 43.29
C VAL A 130 -32.61 -13.16 42.69
N GLU A 131 -32.91 -11.91 43.04
CA GLU A 131 -33.92 -11.12 42.34
C GLU A 131 -33.49 -10.94 40.88
N MET A 132 -34.36 -11.29 39.94
CA MET A 132 -34.04 -11.26 38.52
C MET A 132 -34.68 -10.03 37.87
N GLU A 133 -33.98 -9.41 36.91
CA GLU A 133 -34.58 -8.36 36.08
C GLU A 133 -35.84 -8.90 35.37
N ALA A 134 -36.73 -8.00 35.00
CA ALA A 134 -37.91 -8.35 34.24
C ALA A 134 -37.52 -9.14 32.97
N HIS A 135 -38.32 -10.17 32.65
CA HIS A 135 -38.16 -11.04 31.47
C HIS A 135 -37.05 -12.10 31.55
N LEU A 136 -36.42 -12.30 32.72
CA LEU A 136 -35.63 -13.49 33.02
C LEU A 136 -36.46 -14.52 33.80
N GLU A 137 -36.28 -15.80 33.47
CA GLU A 137 -37.00 -16.94 34.04
C GLU A 137 -36.11 -17.77 34.99
N GLY A 138 -35.05 -17.15 35.52
CA GLY A 138 -34.13 -17.74 36.50
C GLY A 138 -33.06 -18.65 35.90
N PHE A 139 -32.27 -19.26 36.80
CA PHE A 139 -31.20 -20.20 36.45
C PHE A 139 -31.77 -21.52 35.91
N LYS A 140 -31.12 -22.04 34.88
CA LYS A 140 -31.45 -23.29 34.19
C LYS A 140 -30.27 -24.25 34.27
N ARG A 141 -30.54 -25.54 34.08
CA ARG A 141 -29.56 -26.62 34.10
C ARG A 141 -29.24 -27.08 32.69
N PHE A 142 -28.16 -27.84 32.53
CA PHE A 142 -27.81 -28.37 31.21
C PHE A 142 -28.92 -29.28 30.67
N GLU A 143 -29.64 -30.00 31.53
CA GLU A 143 -30.79 -30.83 31.14
C GLU A 143 -31.89 -30.05 30.40
N ASP A 144 -32.06 -28.74 30.67
CA ASP A 144 -33.02 -27.88 29.95
C ASP A 144 -32.65 -27.66 28.48
N LEU A 145 -31.42 -28.01 28.07
CA LEU A 145 -30.95 -27.95 26.69
C LEU A 145 -31.31 -29.20 25.86
N GLN A 146 -32.20 -30.10 26.31
CA GLN A 146 -32.60 -31.23 25.47
C GLN A 146 -33.02 -30.79 24.04
N PRO A 147 -32.63 -31.53 22.98
CA PRO A 147 -31.99 -32.86 23.01
C PRO A 147 -30.44 -32.82 23.10
N LEU A 148 -29.81 -31.66 23.22
CA LEU A 148 -28.35 -31.57 23.38
C LEU A 148 -27.93 -32.20 24.72
N ARG A 149 -26.91 -33.06 24.68
CA ARG A 149 -26.34 -33.70 25.88
C ARG A 149 -24.95 -33.15 26.22
N PRO A 150 -24.55 -33.14 27.51
CA PRO A 150 -23.23 -32.64 27.92
C PRO A 150 -22.06 -33.28 27.17
N GLN A 151 -22.17 -34.60 26.93
CA GLN A 151 -21.17 -35.40 26.22
C GLN A 151 -20.94 -34.88 24.80
N GLU A 152 -21.97 -34.43 24.10
CA GLU A 152 -21.85 -33.94 22.73
C GLU A 152 -21.05 -32.63 22.67
N LEU A 153 -21.14 -31.79 23.70
CA LEU A 153 -20.33 -30.58 23.81
C LEU A 153 -18.86 -30.90 24.09
N ILE A 154 -18.59 -31.86 24.99
CA ILE A 154 -17.23 -32.35 25.30
C ILE A 154 -16.61 -33.04 24.07
N HIS A 155 -17.38 -33.89 23.39
CA HIS A 155 -16.93 -34.59 22.18
C HIS A 155 -16.67 -33.61 21.04
N ALA A 156 -17.52 -32.59 20.85
CA ALA A 156 -17.25 -31.53 19.86
C ALA A 156 -15.95 -30.77 20.17
N ALA A 157 -15.69 -30.45 21.45
CA ALA A 157 -14.43 -29.83 21.86
C ALA A 157 -13.20 -30.71 21.56
N LEU A 158 -13.29 -32.03 21.85
CA LEU A 158 -12.24 -32.98 21.49
C LEU A 158 -12.03 -33.08 19.98
N LEU A 159 -13.11 -33.01 19.19
CA LEU A 159 -13.11 -33.29 17.76
C LEU A 159 -12.90 -32.06 16.86
N HIS A 160 -12.97 -30.83 17.39
CA HIS A 160 -12.94 -29.63 16.54
C HIS A 160 -11.66 -29.51 15.69
N ASP A 161 -10.53 -29.94 16.25
CA ASP A 161 -9.19 -29.79 15.66
C ASP A 161 -8.70 -31.02 14.86
N ILE A 162 -9.50 -32.09 14.73
CA ILE A 162 -9.06 -33.33 14.06
C ILE A 162 -8.76 -33.14 12.58
N GLY A 163 -9.38 -32.15 11.96
CA GLY A 163 -9.21 -31.76 10.57
C GLY A 163 -7.97 -30.90 10.31
N HIS A 164 -7.21 -30.49 11.32
CA HIS A 164 -5.99 -29.72 11.08
C HIS A 164 -4.98 -30.51 10.24
N LEU A 165 -4.48 -29.84 9.21
CA LEU A 165 -3.42 -30.32 8.34
C LEU A 165 -2.06 -30.25 9.06
N PRO A 166 -1.02 -30.95 8.57
CA PRO A 166 0.36 -30.75 9.04
C PRO A 166 0.74 -29.27 9.09
N PHE A 167 1.41 -28.86 10.17
CA PHE A 167 1.72 -27.46 10.49
C PHE A 167 0.51 -26.53 10.70
N SER A 168 -0.68 -27.09 10.98
CA SER A 168 -1.89 -26.35 11.35
C SER A 168 -2.27 -25.28 10.31
N HIS A 169 -2.39 -24.00 10.73
CA HIS A 169 -2.81 -22.91 9.86
C HIS A 169 -1.83 -22.60 8.72
N ALA A 170 -0.57 -23.06 8.80
CA ALA A 170 0.40 -22.84 7.73
C ALA A 170 -0.01 -23.56 6.43
N ALA A 171 -0.43 -24.84 6.53
CA ALA A 171 -0.90 -25.62 5.38
C ALA A 171 -2.27 -25.14 4.89
N GLU A 172 -3.16 -24.81 5.81
CA GLU A 172 -4.47 -24.24 5.48
C GLU A 172 -4.32 -22.94 4.67
N SER A 173 -3.51 -21.99 5.16
CA SER A 173 -3.25 -20.73 4.45
C SER A 173 -2.59 -20.95 3.09
N ALA A 174 -1.69 -21.93 2.99
CA ALA A 174 -1.02 -22.27 1.74
C ALA A 174 -2.00 -22.81 0.69
N ILE A 175 -2.87 -23.74 1.08
CA ILE A 175 -3.89 -24.34 0.21
C ILE A 175 -4.93 -23.30 -0.19
N GLU A 176 -5.39 -22.47 0.76
CA GLU A 176 -6.33 -21.37 0.49
C GLU A 176 -5.75 -20.31 -0.45
N GLY A 177 -4.43 -20.11 -0.45
CA GLY A 177 -3.73 -19.24 -1.40
C GLY A 177 -3.50 -19.87 -2.78
N SER A 178 -3.90 -21.12 -3.00
CA SER A 178 -3.67 -21.90 -4.24
C SER A 178 -4.84 -22.85 -4.54
N LYS A 179 -6.07 -22.36 -4.32
CA LYS A 179 -7.33 -23.15 -4.40
C LYS A 179 -7.57 -23.83 -5.74
N ASP A 180 -7.00 -23.29 -6.82
CA ASP A 180 -7.05 -23.83 -8.17
C ASP A 180 -6.18 -25.08 -8.36
N ARG A 181 -5.23 -25.32 -7.45
CA ARG A 181 -4.23 -26.40 -7.55
C ARG A 181 -4.51 -27.59 -6.65
N PHE A 182 -5.33 -27.42 -5.62
CA PHE A 182 -5.65 -28.48 -4.66
C PHE A 182 -7.07 -29.02 -4.85
N ARG A 183 -7.20 -30.34 -4.68
CA ARG A 183 -8.44 -31.09 -4.62
C ARG A 183 -8.71 -31.56 -3.20
N PHE A 184 -9.97 -31.91 -2.94
CA PHE A 184 -10.46 -32.41 -1.66
C PHE A 184 -11.24 -33.68 -1.91
N GLY A 185 -10.55 -34.82 -2.02
CA GLY A 185 -11.15 -36.10 -2.38
C GLY A 185 -11.94 -36.05 -3.69
N GLY A 186 -11.48 -35.28 -4.68
CA GLY A 186 -12.13 -35.08 -5.98
C GLY A 186 -12.93 -33.78 -6.10
N PHE A 187 -13.28 -33.11 -5.00
CA PHE A 187 -13.89 -31.79 -5.02
C PHE A 187 -12.86 -30.70 -5.33
N SER A 188 -13.27 -29.59 -5.97
CA SER A 188 -12.51 -28.34 -5.92
C SER A 188 -12.69 -27.67 -4.55
N ASP A 189 -11.81 -26.74 -4.17
CA ASP A 189 -11.99 -25.94 -2.95
C ASP A 189 -13.35 -25.24 -2.92
N GLU A 190 -13.72 -24.58 -4.03
CA GLU A 190 -15.00 -23.91 -4.20
C GLU A 190 -16.20 -24.86 -4.07
N ASP A 191 -16.05 -26.17 -4.29
CA ASP A 191 -17.14 -27.10 -4.07
C ASP A 191 -17.15 -27.59 -2.61
N PHE A 192 -15.97 -27.81 -2.01
CA PHE A 192 -15.85 -28.35 -0.66
C PHE A 192 -16.15 -27.33 0.45
N THR A 193 -15.39 -26.22 0.52
CA THR A 193 -15.49 -25.24 1.61
C THR A 193 -16.70 -24.32 1.45
N PHE A 194 -16.99 -23.84 0.23
CA PHE A 194 -18.14 -22.98 -0.04
C PHE A 194 -19.48 -23.70 0.19
N ARG A 195 -19.62 -24.97 -0.20
CA ARG A 195 -20.87 -25.71 0.07
C ARG A 195 -21.05 -25.99 1.55
N ALA A 196 -19.98 -26.33 2.27
CA ALA A 196 -20.03 -26.43 3.71
C ALA A 196 -20.50 -25.10 4.32
N ALA A 197 -19.88 -23.99 3.95
CA ALA A 197 -20.28 -22.65 4.39
C ALA A 197 -21.74 -22.32 4.06
N ASN A 198 -22.22 -22.66 2.86
CA ASN A 198 -23.59 -22.40 2.42
C ASN A 198 -24.63 -23.25 3.15
N PHE A 199 -24.40 -24.56 3.28
CA PHE A 199 -25.32 -25.45 3.97
C PHE A 199 -25.39 -25.15 5.47
N LEU A 200 -24.25 -24.81 6.09
CA LEU A 200 -24.16 -24.43 7.49
C LEU A 200 -24.60 -22.97 7.75
N LYS A 201 -24.62 -22.14 6.70
CA LYS A 201 -24.78 -20.67 6.76
C LYS A 201 -23.77 -20.04 7.72
N ALA A 202 -22.53 -20.49 7.63
CA ALA A 202 -21.43 -20.20 8.54
C ALA A 202 -20.15 -19.91 7.75
N ARG A 203 -19.27 -19.06 8.28
CA ARG A 203 -17.88 -19.04 7.82
C ARG A 203 -17.15 -20.15 8.55
N VAL A 204 -16.81 -21.21 7.84
CA VAL A 204 -16.02 -22.34 8.34
C VAL A 204 -14.66 -22.33 7.65
N SER A 205 -13.62 -22.57 8.43
CA SER A 205 -12.26 -22.78 7.93
C SER A 205 -12.14 -24.14 7.23
N LEU A 206 -11.06 -24.35 6.48
CA LEU A 206 -10.82 -25.63 5.82
C LEU A 206 -10.64 -26.76 6.84
N SER A 207 -9.88 -26.53 7.90
CA SER A 207 -9.65 -27.49 8.98
C SER A 207 -10.93 -27.88 9.70
N GLU A 208 -11.81 -26.92 10.03
CA GLU A 208 -13.15 -27.20 10.57
C GLU A 208 -14.00 -28.00 9.58
N THR A 209 -13.93 -27.68 8.28
CA THR A 209 -14.67 -28.39 7.23
C THR A 209 -14.24 -29.86 7.14
N ILE A 210 -12.94 -30.14 7.25
CA ILE A 210 -12.40 -31.51 7.31
C ILE A 210 -12.86 -32.22 8.59
N SER A 211 -12.81 -31.55 9.75
CA SER A 211 -13.33 -32.10 11.01
C SER A 211 -14.80 -32.50 10.89
N ILE A 212 -15.63 -31.62 10.31
CA ILE A 212 -17.05 -31.88 10.06
C ILE A 212 -17.23 -33.05 9.10
N ALA A 213 -16.49 -33.11 7.99
CA ALA A 213 -16.57 -34.21 7.04
C ALA A 213 -16.18 -35.56 7.68
N ILE A 214 -15.17 -35.58 8.56
CA ILE A 214 -14.79 -36.77 9.33
C ILE A 214 -15.93 -37.21 10.24
N VAL A 215 -16.51 -36.29 11.02
CA VAL A 215 -17.61 -36.59 11.96
C VAL A 215 -18.86 -37.08 11.23
N LEU A 216 -19.14 -36.55 10.05
CA LEU A 216 -20.29 -36.96 9.22
C LEU A 216 -20.03 -38.24 8.41
N SER A 217 -18.80 -38.77 8.40
CA SER A 217 -18.49 -39.95 7.60
C SER A 217 -19.23 -41.19 8.10
N PRO A 218 -19.68 -42.08 7.19
CA PRO A 218 -20.35 -43.33 7.58
C PRO A 218 -19.51 -44.19 8.53
N ARG A 219 -18.18 -44.19 8.36
CA ARG A 219 -17.26 -44.94 9.22
C ARG A 219 -17.19 -44.36 10.63
N PHE A 220 -17.12 -43.02 10.76
CA PHE A 220 -17.12 -42.38 12.08
C PHE A 220 -18.45 -42.55 12.80
N ARG A 221 -19.58 -42.41 12.10
CA ARG A 221 -20.92 -42.64 12.70
C ARG A 221 -21.00 -44.02 13.35
N ARG A 222 -20.66 -45.08 12.60
CA ARG A 222 -20.63 -46.46 13.14
C ARG A 222 -19.71 -46.61 14.35
N TYR A 223 -18.56 -45.93 14.32
CA TYR A 223 -17.63 -45.91 15.45
C TYR A 223 -18.23 -45.23 16.69
N TYR A 224 -18.83 -44.06 16.50
CA TYR A 224 -19.40 -43.24 17.57
C TYR A 224 -20.56 -43.95 18.28
N GLU A 225 -21.55 -44.43 17.53
CA GLU A 225 -22.74 -45.11 18.07
C GLU A 225 -22.39 -46.42 18.78
N LYS A 226 -21.43 -47.19 18.23
CA LYS A 226 -21.10 -48.51 18.76
C LYS A 226 -20.19 -48.45 19.99
N TYR A 227 -19.19 -47.56 19.98
CA TYR A 227 -18.11 -47.61 20.97
C TYR A 227 -18.07 -46.41 21.92
N ILE A 228 -18.52 -45.24 21.49
CA ILE A 228 -18.35 -43.98 22.22
C ILE A 228 -19.57 -43.65 23.06
N ASP A 229 -20.73 -43.56 22.42
CA ASP A 229 -21.96 -43.19 23.10
C ASP A 229 -23.14 -44.00 22.60
N LYS A 230 -23.40 -45.11 23.30
CA LYS A 230 -24.51 -46.03 23.00
C LYS A 230 -25.89 -45.42 23.25
N LYS A 231 -25.96 -44.28 23.94
CA LYS A 231 -27.20 -43.55 24.24
C LYS A 231 -27.43 -42.39 23.26
N ALA A 232 -26.53 -42.18 22.30
CA ALA A 232 -26.69 -41.18 21.27
C ALA A 232 -27.93 -41.46 20.42
N ASP A 233 -28.69 -40.41 20.12
CA ASP A 233 -29.71 -40.47 19.08
C ASP A 233 -29.06 -40.34 17.69
N ASP A 234 -29.85 -40.55 16.64
CA ASP A 234 -29.40 -40.49 15.24
C ASP A 234 -28.82 -39.13 14.83
N GLU A 235 -29.08 -38.07 15.62
CA GLU A 235 -28.72 -36.69 15.33
C GLU A 235 -27.52 -36.18 16.13
N ALA A 236 -26.96 -37.00 17.03
CA ALA A 236 -25.85 -36.63 17.88
C ALA A 236 -24.64 -36.15 17.07
N VAL A 237 -24.29 -36.88 16.00
CA VAL A 237 -23.16 -36.50 15.11
C VAL A 237 -23.45 -35.21 14.34
N HIS A 238 -24.71 -34.92 13.99
CA HIS A 238 -25.08 -33.67 13.34
C HIS A 238 -25.01 -32.49 14.30
N ARG A 239 -25.40 -32.68 15.56
CA ARG A 239 -25.23 -31.66 16.62
C ARG A 239 -23.75 -31.39 16.88
N ILE A 240 -22.91 -32.43 16.95
CA ILE A 240 -21.45 -32.27 17.07
C ILE A 240 -20.88 -31.47 15.90
N ALA A 241 -21.28 -31.79 14.65
CA ALA A 241 -20.84 -31.03 13.48
C ALA A 241 -21.30 -29.56 13.51
N CYS A 242 -22.54 -29.28 13.96
CA CYS A 242 -23.01 -27.91 14.20
C CYS A 242 -22.12 -27.18 15.22
N LEU A 243 -21.78 -27.84 16.33
CA LEU A 243 -20.93 -27.27 17.39
C LEU A 243 -19.52 -26.92 16.89
N ILE A 244 -18.90 -27.81 16.11
CA ILE A 244 -17.60 -27.57 15.46
C ILE A 244 -17.69 -26.36 14.53
N ALA A 245 -18.79 -26.23 13.77
CA ALA A 245 -19.04 -25.10 12.88
C ALA A 245 -19.43 -23.77 13.59
N GLY A 246 -19.47 -23.74 14.92
CA GLY A 246 -19.98 -22.60 15.69
C GLY A 246 -21.45 -22.28 15.40
N GLN A 247 -22.25 -23.28 15.01
CA GLN A 247 -23.66 -23.16 14.64
C GLN A 247 -24.63 -23.66 15.72
N ARG A 248 -25.85 -23.13 15.67
CA ARG A 248 -26.93 -23.52 16.60
C ARG A 248 -27.33 -24.97 16.37
N VAL A 249 -27.31 -25.75 17.44
CA VAL A 249 -27.77 -27.15 17.46
C VAL A 249 -29.29 -27.27 17.65
N GLN A 250 -29.94 -26.26 18.23
CA GLN A 250 -31.37 -26.28 18.57
C GLN A 250 -31.99 -24.88 18.60
N ASP A 251 -33.32 -24.84 18.56
CA ASP A 251 -34.09 -23.60 18.43
C ASP A 251 -34.23 -22.81 19.74
N ASN A 252 -34.11 -23.45 20.90
CA ASN A 252 -34.42 -22.82 22.19
C ASN A 252 -33.21 -22.14 22.88
N CYS A 253 -31.97 -22.34 22.40
CA CYS A 253 -30.77 -21.72 23.00
C CYS A 253 -29.87 -21.02 21.98
N GLY A 254 -29.69 -19.70 22.13
CA GLY A 254 -29.08 -18.82 21.11
C GLY A 254 -27.59 -19.09 20.85
N ASN A 255 -26.85 -19.41 21.92
CA ASN A 255 -25.40 -19.21 21.96
C ASN A 255 -24.60 -20.32 22.67
N ILE A 256 -25.19 -21.49 22.94
CA ILE A 256 -24.48 -22.58 23.64
C ILE A 256 -23.21 -23.04 22.91
N GLN A 257 -23.24 -23.02 21.57
CA GLN A 257 -22.08 -23.32 20.71
C GLN A 257 -20.90 -22.36 20.96
N GLY A 258 -21.17 -21.15 21.45
CA GLY A 258 -20.17 -20.14 21.79
C GLY A 258 -19.26 -20.51 22.96
N ILE A 259 -19.55 -21.61 23.68
CA ILE A 259 -18.66 -22.18 24.69
C ILE A 259 -17.41 -22.79 24.06
N ILE A 260 -17.55 -23.40 22.87
CA ILE A 260 -16.47 -24.11 22.17
C ILE A 260 -15.58 -23.09 21.47
N SER A 261 -16.16 -22.37 20.51
CA SER A 261 -15.49 -21.37 19.70
C SER A 261 -16.48 -20.27 19.31
N SER A 262 -15.98 -19.14 18.80
CA SER A 262 -16.76 -18.01 18.22
C SER A 262 -17.25 -16.93 19.17
N SER A 263 -16.93 -16.98 20.46
CA SER A 263 -17.23 -15.89 21.41
C SER A 263 -15.97 -15.12 21.80
N SER A 264 -16.11 -14.01 22.54
CA SER A 264 -14.96 -13.25 23.06
C SER A 264 -14.14 -14.06 24.06
N VAL A 265 -14.81 -14.94 24.80
CA VAL A 265 -14.22 -15.88 25.77
C VAL A 265 -14.87 -17.24 25.58
N ASP A 266 -14.12 -18.13 24.94
CA ASP A 266 -14.50 -19.52 24.69
C ASP A 266 -13.38 -20.46 25.17
N ALA A 267 -13.71 -21.76 25.22
CA ALA A 267 -12.80 -22.80 25.69
C ALA A 267 -11.53 -22.90 24.84
N ASP A 268 -11.65 -22.69 23.52
CA ASP A 268 -10.52 -22.63 22.60
C ASP A 268 -9.50 -21.54 23.02
N LYS A 269 -9.95 -20.28 23.13
CA LYS A 269 -9.08 -19.16 23.55
C LYS A 269 -8.49 -19.35 24.94
N ILE A 270 -9.30 -19.83 25.88
CA ILE A 270 -8.86 -20.06 27.25
C ILE A 270 -7.69 -21.08 27.27
N ASP A 271 -7.77 -22.15 26.49
CA ASP A 271 -6.68 -23.13 26.42
C ASP A 271 -5.47 -22.59 25.68
N TYR A 272 -5.62 -22.17 24.42
CA TYR A 272 -4.45 -21.87 23.59
C TYR A 272 -3.67 -20.68 24.13
N VAL A 273 -4.32 -19.64 24.68
CA VAL A 273 -3.61 -18.47 25.19
C VAL A 273 -2.66 -18.85 26.33
N ASN A 274 -3.14 -19.66 27.27
CA ASN A 274 -2.32 -20.13 28.40
C ASN A 274 -1.27 -21.14 27.94
N ARG A 275 -1.64 -22.06 27.04
CA ARG A 275 -0.74 -23.12 26.55
C ARG A 275 0.39 -22.57 25.69
N ASP A 276 0.07 -21.71 24.74
CA ASP A 276 1.04 -21.09 23.85
C ASP A 276 1.99 -20.17 24.61
N ALA A 277 1.46 -19.40 25.56
CA ALA A 277 2.28 -18.57 26.44
C ALA A 277 3.29 -19.39 27.24
N ALA A 278 2.81 -20.47 27.89
CA ALA A 278 3.66 -21.36 28.67
C ALA A 278 4.72 -22.05 27.78
N ALA A 279 4.32 -22.58 26.62
CA ALA A 279 5.23 -23.28 25.71
C ALA A 279 6.26 -22.35 25.06
N CYS A 280 5.91 -21.09 24.77
CA CYS A 280 6.83 -20.11 24.21
C CYS A 280 7.64 -19.35 25.28
N GLY A 281 7.36 -19.55 26.57
CA GLY A 281 8.00 -18.81 27.66
C GLY A 281 7.62 -17.32 27.67
N ILE A 282 6.43 -16.97 27.17
CA ILE A 282 5.92 -15.60 27.20
C ILE A 282 5.22 -15.39 28.54
N PRO A 283 5.65 -14.43 29.37
CA PRO A 283 5.08 -14.21 30.71
C PRO A 283 3.75 -13.47 30.61
N VAL A 284 2.73 -14.14 30.08
CA VAL A 284 1.33 -13.72 30.14
C VAL A 284 0.56 -14.79 30.89
N GLY A 285 -0.19 -14.38 31.91
CA GLY A 285 -1.05 -15.25 32.69
C GLY A 285 -2.48 -14.75 32.59
N VAL A 286 -3.41 -15.69 32.49
CA VAL A 286 -4.84 -15.41 32.52
C VAL A 286 -5.42 -16.19 33.69
N ASP A 287 -5.99 -15.52 34.70
CA ASP A 287 -6.75 -16.20 35.74
C ASP A 287 -8.17 -16.49 35.24
N VAL A 288 -8.41 -17.74 34.87
CA VAL A 288 -9.70 -18.20 34.33
C VAL A 288 -10.65 -18.72 35.41
N SER A 289 -10.20 -18.84 36.66
CA SER A 289 -10.94 -19.52 37.73
C SER A 289 -12.29 -18.85 37.99
N ARG A 290 -12.32 -17.51 37.93
CA ARG A 290 -13.52 -16.70 38.18
C ARG A 290 -14.57 -16.81 37.08
N VAL A 291 -14.15 -16.99 35.83
CA VAL A 291 -15.07 -17.15 34.70
C VAL A 291 -15.96 -18.36 34.92
N PHE A 292 -15.42 -19.48 35.41
CA PHE A 292 -16.22 -20.68 35.67
C PHE A 292 -17.17 -20.53 36.86
N LEU A 293 -16.76 -19.86 37.96
CA LEU A 293 -17.51 -19.90 39.23
C LEU A 293 -18.95 -19.36 39.14
N GLY A 294 -19.21 -18.40 38.25
CA GLY A 294 -20.50 -17.73 38.13
C GLY A 294 -21.20 -17.86 36.77
N SER A 295 -20.57 -18.46 35.75
CA SER A 295 -21.17 -18.62 34.42
C SER A 295 -22.37 -19.56 34.49
N SER A 296 -23.48 -19.21 33.83
CA SER A 296 -24.78 -19.83 34.05
C SER A 296 -25.58 -19.97 32.76
N LEU A 297 -26.53 -20.90 32.73
CA LEU A 297 -27.60 -20.90 31.75
C LEU A 297 -28.82 -20.16 32.34
N ILE A 298 -29.33 -19.18 31.61
CA ILE A 298 -30.42 -18.30 32.06
C ILE A 298 -31.64 -18.48 31.16
N GLY A 299 -32.80 -18.64 31.77
CA GLY A 299 -34.09 -18.62 31.06
C GLY A 299 -34.48 -17.20 30.69
N ILE A 300 -34.98 -16.99 29.48
CA ILE A 300 -35.41 -15.69 28.97
C ILE A 300 -36.74 -15.80 28.22
N ASP A 301 -37.53 -14.72 28.26
CA ASP A 301 -38.73 -14.62 27.42
C ASP A 301 -38.41 -14.04 26.02
N ALA A 302 -39.44 -14.00 25.15
CA ALA A 302 -39.30 -13.48 23.79
C ALA A 302 -38.94 -11.99 23.73
N THR A 303 -39.34 -11.20 24.73
CA THR A 303 -39.04 -9.76 24.84
C THR A 303 -37.55 -9.56 25.09
N LYS A 304 -36.98 -10.27 26.08
CA LYS A 304 -35.55 -10.17 26.39
C LYS A 304 -34.69 -10.74 25.27
N ALA A 305 -35.10 -11.85 24.66
CA ALA A 305 -34.40 -12.41 23.50
C ALA A 305 -34.24 -11.38 22.37
N LYS A 306 -35.33 -10.67 22.02
CA LYS A 306 -35.30 -9.60 21.01
C LYS A 306 -34.36 -8.45 21.41
N LYS A 307 -34.35 -8.05 22.70
CA LYS A 307 -33.44 -6.99 23.21
C LYS A 307 -31.97 -7.37 23.06
N LEU A 308 -31.63 -8.63 23.25
CA LEU A 308 -30.27 -9.17 23.12
C LEU A 308 -29.89 -9.59 21.70
N ALA A 309 -30.70 -9.21 20.69
CA ALA A 309 -30.52 -9.60 19.29
C ALA A 309 -30.54 -11.13 19.03
N PHE A 310 -31.18 -11.89 19.93
CA PHE A 310 -31.47 -13.32 19.76
C PHE A 310 -32.84 -13.54 19.09
N SER A 311 -33.14 -14.78 18.72
CA SER A 311 -34.43 -15.14 18.14
C SER A 311 -35.55 -15.03 19.17
N PRO A 312 -36.77 -14.61 18.82
CA PRO A 312 -37.91 -14.67 19.73
C PRO A 312 -38.28 -16.09 20.21
N LYS A 313 -37.79 -17.13 19.53
CA LYS A 313 -37.94 -18.54 19.93
C LYS A 313 -36.92 -18.96 20.99
N ASP A 314 -35.88 -18.16 21.19
CA ASP A 314 -34.84 -18.46 22.17
C ASP A 314 -35.42 -18.27 23.56
N ARG A 315 -35.24 -19.29 24.39
CA ARG A 315 -35.70 -19.35 25.77
C ARG A 315 -34.56 -19.49 26.75
N LEU A 316 -33.36 -19.77 26.25
CA LEU A 316 -32.16 -20.03 27.03
C LEU A 316 -30.98 -19.26 26.45
N VAL A 317 -30.18 -18.65 27.33
CA VAL A 317 -28.91 -18.00 26.98
C VAL A 317 -27.84 -18.44 27.96
N PHE A 318 -26.70 -18.87 27.42
CA PHE A 318 -25.50 -19.05 28.22
C PHE A 318 -24.89 -17.68 28.50
N ALA A 319 -24.75 -17.33 29.77
CA ALA A 319 -24.23 -16.06 30.21
C ALA A 319 -22.99 -16.29 31.07
N LEU A 320 -21.93 -15.56 30.76
CA LEU A 320 -20.69 -15.64 31.51
C LEU A 320 -20.77 -14.81 32.80
N ASN A 321 -19.91 -15.14 33.78
CA ASN A 321 -19.85 -14.43 35.06
C ASN A 321 -19.29 -13.01 34.93
N ALA A 322 -20.01 -11.99 35.37
CA ALA A 322 -19.51 -10.62 35.39
C ALA A 322 -18.32 -10.39 36.32
N SER A 323 -18.21 -11.15 37.42
CA SER A 323 -17.05 -11.01 38.33
C SER A 323 -15.75 -11.61 37.77
N GLY A 324 -15.81 -12.24 36.59
CA GLY A 324 -14.64 -12.66 35.82
C GLY A 324 -14.32 -11.72 34.65
N TRP A 325 -14.82 -10.47 34.66
CA TRP A 325 -14.59 -9.50 33.57
C TRP A 325 -13.09 -9.19 33.36
N ASP A 326 -12.31 -9.22 34.44
CA ASP A 326 -10.85 -9.12 34.47
C ASP A 326 -10.18 -10.18 33.57
N THR A 327 -10.69 -11.42 33.57
CA THR A 327 -10.21 -12.49 32.70
C THR A 327 -10.37 -12.16 31.21
N TYR A 328 -11.40 -11.41 30.81
CA TYR A 328 -11.61 -11.04 29.41
C TYR A 328 -10.52 -10.09 28.93
N ASP A 329 -10.23 -9.07 29.73
CA ASP A 329 -9.17 -8.11 29.47
C ASP A 329 -7.80 -8.81 29.42
N GLU A 330 -7.56 -9.75 30.34
CA GLU A 330 -6.35 -10.56 30.37
C GLU A 330 -6.19 -11.42 29.11
N ILE A 331 -7.24 -12.14 28.68
CA ILE A 331 -7.22 -12.96 27.45
C ILE A 331 -6.90 -12.09 26.24
N ILE A 332 -7.56 -10.93 26.10
CA ILE A 332 -7.37 -10.05 24.94
C ILE A 332 -5.94 -9.48 24.92
N ARG A 333 -5.42 -9.03 26.07
CA ARG A 333 -4.04 -8.52 26.20
C ARG A 333 -3.00 -9.60 25.96
N ALA A 334 -3.21 -10.80 26.53
CA ALA A 334 -2.34 -11.95 26.34
C ALA A 334 -2.33 -12.37 24.86
N ARG A 335 -3.50 -12.50 24.23
CA ARG A 335 -3.64 -12.76 22.80
C ARG A 335 -2.91 -11.72 21.96
N SER A 336 -3.11 -10.42 22.22
CA SER A 336 -2.41 -9.34 21.51
C SER A 336 -0.88 -9.47 21.63
N THR A 337 -0.39 -9.78 22.83
CA THR A 337 1.04 -10.04 23.09
C THR A 337 1.55 -11.26 22.32
N LEU A 338 0.78 -12.36 22.29
CA LEU A 338 1.13 -13.57 21.54
C LEU A 338 1.15 -13.33 20.02
N TYR A 339 0.21 -12.55 19.48
CA TYR A 339 0.26 -12.14 18.07
C TYR A 339 1.53 -11.36 17.76
N GLN A 340 1.89 -10.37 18.57
CA GLN A 340 3.07 -9.55 18.34
C GLN A 340 4.37 -10.33 18.44
N ARG A 341 4.50 -11.19 19.45
CA ARG A 341 5.76 -11.87 19.77
C ARG A 341 5.89 -13.19 19.02
N VAL A 342 4.83 -13.98 18.97
CA VAL A 342 4.86 -15.37 18.51
C VAL A 342 4.30 -15.50 17.11
N TYR A 343 2.99 -15.27 16.92
CA TYR A 343 2.31 -15.61 15.67
C TYR A 343 2.78 -14.75 14.48
N LEU A 344 3.05 -13.46 14.70
CA LEU A 344 3.54 -12.56 13.64
C LEU A 344 5.06 -12.45 13.58
N HIS A 345 5.79 -13.32 14.30
CA HIS A 345 7.25 -13.27 14.29
C HIS A 345 7.78 -13.48 12.86
N SER A 346 8.61 -12.55 12.40
CA SER A 346 9.07 -12.53 11.01
C SER A 346 9.71 -13.84 10.53
N PHE A 347 10.39 -14.57 11.41
CA PHE A 347 11.03 -15.84 11.07
C PHE A 347 10.02 -16.98 10.92
N THR A 348 9.02 -17.06 11.80
CA THR A 348 7.90 -18.01 11.69
C THR A 348 7.16 -17.77 10.37
N ARG A 349 6.80 -16.52 10.08
CA ARG A 349 6.14 -16.14 8.83
C ARG A 349 6.97 -16.42 7.59
N THR A 350 8.31 -16.34 7.70
CA THR A 350 9.22 -16.72 6.61
C THR A 350 9.09 -18.22 6.32
N ALA A 351 9.08 -19.05 7.37
CA ALA A 351 8.94 -20.50 7.22
C ALA A 351 7.57 -20.88 6.64
N GLU A 352 6.50 -20.23 7.09
CA GLU A 352 5.16 -20.41 6.53
C GLU A 352 5.11 -20.03 5.03
N ALA A 353 5.75 -18.93 4.63
CA ALA A 353 5.80 -18.51 3.23
C ALA A 353 6.64 -19.47 2.34
N ILE A 354 7.80 -19.94 2.84
CA ILE A 354 8.61 -20.98 2.16
C ILE A 354 7.80 -22.26 1.99
N PHE A 355 7.12 -22.67 3.05
CA PHE A 355 6.28 -23.86 3.05
C PHE A 355 5.11 -23.73 2.09
N ALA A 356 4.43 -22.57 2.06
CA ALA A 356 3.35 -22.29 1.13
C ALA A 356 3.83 -22.34 -0.32
N ARG A 357 5.01 -21.75 -0.62
CA ARG A 357 5.63 -21.83 -1.94
C ARG A 357 5.96 -23.28 -2.32
N ALA A 358 6.58 -24.03 -1.41
CA ALA A 358 6.92 -25.44 -1.64
C ALA A 358 5.67 -26.27 -1.95
N LEU A 359 4.58 -26.09 -1.18
CA LEU A 359 3.30 -26.75 -1.45
C LEU A 359 2.71 -26.33 -2.80
N LYS A 360 2.67 -25.02 -3.12
CA LYS A 360 2.10 -24.49 -4.37
C LYS A 360 2.84 -24.99 -5.62
N LEU A 361 4.16 -25.18 -5.53
CA LEU A 361 4.99 -25.69 -6.61
C LEU A 361 4.91 -27.22 -6.74
N ASN A 362 4.59 -27.93 -5.66
CA ASN A 362 4.53 -29.40 -5.64
C ASN A 362 3.20 -30.01 -6.16
N THR A 363 2.42 -29.25 -6.95
CA THR A 363 1.13 -29.67 -7.53
C THR A 363 1.26 -29.92 -9.05
N GLY A 364 0.79 -31.06 -9.60
CA GLY A 364 0.86 -31.36 -11.04
C GLY A 364 0.67 -32.85 -11.43
N SER A 365 1.22 -33.27 -12.58
CA SER A 365 1.23 -34.66 -13.06
C SER A 365 2.55 -35.41 -12.74
N GLY A 366 2.57 -36.31 -11.74
CA GLY A 366 3.71 -37.19 -11.41
C GLY A 366 3.50 -38.04 -10.14
N ASP A 367 4.24 -39.14 -9.98
CA ASP A 367 4.08 -40.15 -8.90
C ASP A 367 4.44 -39.67 -7.46
N SER A 368 5.01 -38.47 -7.31
CA SER A 368 5.49 -37.90 -6.02
C SER A 368 4.83 -36.57 -5.63
N GLN A 369 3.76 -36.18 -6.35
CA GLN A 369 3.11 -34.88 -6.17
C GLN A 369 1.87 -34.99 -5.27
N ILE A 370 1.60 -33.94 -4.50
CA ILE A 370 0.52 -33.92 -3.50
C ILE A 370 -0.48 -32.82 -3.85
N ASP A 371 -1.51 -33.15 -4.62
CA ASP A 371 -2.58 -32.23 -4.99
C ASP A 371 -3.88 -32.47 -4.21
N ASP A 372 -3.97 -33.52 -3.40
CA ASP A 372 -5.16 -33.84 -2.59
C ASP A 372 -4.96 -33.51 -1.11
N ALA A 373 -5.77 -32.57 -0.59
CA ALA A 373 -5.70 -32.12 0.79
C ALA A 373 -6.10 -33.22 1.80
N ILE A 374 -6.94 -34.18 1.41
CA ILE A 374 -7.30 -35.33 2.26
C ILE A 374 -6.11 -36.30 2.38
N GLY A 375 -5.35 -36.48 1.30
CA GLY A 375 -4.03 -37.12 1.33
C GLY A 375 -3.06 -36.43 2.28
N ILE A 376 -2.89 -35.11 2.16
CA ILE A 376 -2.02 -34.30 3.05
C ILE A 376 -2.46 -34.44 4.51
N TRP A 377 -3.78 -34.40 4.77
CA TRP A 377 -4.33 -34.57 6.11
C TRP A 377 -3.88 -35.88 6.75
N SER A 378 -3.73 -36.97 6.01
CA SER A 378 -3.26 -38.25 6.58
C SER A 378 -1.80 -38.23 7.07
N LEU A 379 -1.01 -37.24 6.69
CA LEU A 379 0.41 -37.13 7.03
C LEU A 379 0.64 -36.48 8.41
N SER A 380 1.87 -36.58 8.89
CA SER A 380 2.39 -35.80 10.02
C SER A 380 3.26 -34.65 9.52
N ASP A 381 3.57 -33.69 10.40
CA ASP A 381 4.48 -32.56 10.12
C ASP A 381 5.80 -33.02 9.47
N ASN A 382 6.49 -33.98 10.11
CA ASN A 382 7.78 -34.48 9.60
C ASN A 382 7.62 -35.24 8.28
N ALA A 383 6.57 -36.07 8.15
CA ALA A 383 6.34 -36.84 6.93
C ALA A 383 6.14 -35.92 5.72
N LEU A 384 5.39 -34.82 5.88
CA LEU A 384 5.19 -33.84 4.81
C LEU A 384 6.48 -33.09 4.47
N LEU A 385 7.28 -32.68 5.46
CA LEU A 385 8.58 -32.05 5.17
C LEU A 385 9.54 -32.99 4.46
N ASP A 386 9.59 -34.26 4.86
CA ASP A 386 10.43 -35.26 4.22
C ASP A 386 9.99 -35.59 2.80
N GLU A 387 8.70 -35.45 2.50
CA GLU A 387 8.16 -35.57 1.14
C GLU A 387 8.56 -34.36 0.29
N LEU A 388 8.36 -33.15 0.79
CA LEU A 388 8.78 -31.92 0.09
C LEU A 388 10.29 -31.89 -0.17
N ALA A 389 11.11 -32.25 0.83
CA ALA A 389 12.57 -32.28 0.70
C ALA A 389 13.09 -33.36 -0.26
N ARG A 390 12.26 -34.35 -0.62
CA ARG A 390 12.56 -35.42 -1.60
C ARG A 390 11.80 -35.25 -2.91
N SER A 391 11.16 -34.11 -3.14
CA SER A 391 10.45 -33.83 -4.39
C SER A 391 11.41 -33.94 -5.58
N THR A 392 10.89 -34.38 -6.73
CA THR A 392 11.65 -34.41 -7.99
C THR A 392 11.86 -33.01 -8.57
N ASP A 393 11.08 -32.02 -8.13
CA ASP A 393 11.30 -30.62 -8.44
C ASP A 393 12.44 -30.06 -7.56
N GLY A 394 13.52 -29.60 -8.20
CA GLY A 394 14.71 -29.14 -7.50
C GLY A 394 14.48 -27.90 -6.62
N GLU A 395 13.53 -27.03 -6.99
CA GLU A 395 13.17 -25.87 -6.18
C GLU A 395 12.37 -26.31 -4.95
N VAL A 396 11.36 -27.17 -5.13
CA VAL A 396 10.58 -27.72 -4.01
C VAL A 396 11.48 -28.48 -3.03
N ALA A 397 12.37 -29.33 -3.53
CA ALA A 397 13.32 -30.08 -2.70
C ALA A 397 14.21 -29.14 -1.87
N THR A 398 14.68 -28.04 -2.49
CA THR A 398 15.50 -27.03 -1.82
C THR A 398 14.71 -26.28 -0.75
N LEU A 399 13.46 -25.89 -1.02
CA LEU A 399 12.58 -25.23 -0.05
C LEU A 399 12.23 -26.17 1.12
N GLY A 400 11.93 -27.44 0.84
CA GLY A 400 11.67 -28.47 1.85
C GLY A 400 12.89 -28.73 2.75
N ALA A 401 14.08 -28.87 2.15
CA ALA A 401 15.34 -29.01 2.89
C ALA A 401 15.66 -27.74 3.71
N SER A 402 15.38 -26.55 3.18
CA SER A 402 15.55 -25.28 3.90
C SER A 402 14.74 -25.25 5.21
N LEU A 403 13.48 -25.71 5.17
CA LEU A 403 12.63 -25.81 6.36
C LEU A 403 13.12 -26.89 7.34
N ARG A 404 13.46 -28.08 6.82
CA ARG A 404 13.91 -29.22 7.63
C ARG A 404 15.23 -28.95 8.34
N ASP A 405 16.20 -28.41 7.61
CA ASP A 405 17.58 -28.21 8.07
C ASP A 405 17.82 -26.78 8.59
N ARG A 406 16.75 -25.96 8.67
CA ARG A 406 16.74 -24.58 9.15
C ARG A 406 17.69 -23.64 8.37
N GLN A 407 17.90 -23.90 7.08
CA GLN A 407 18.69 -23.04 6.18
C GLN A 407 17.83 -21.90 5.63
N MET A 408 17.49 -20.96 6.51
CA MET A 408 16.47 -19.94 6.23
C MET A 408 17.04 -18.66 5.59
N PRO A 409 16.33 -18.05 4.62
CA PRO A 409 16.73 -16.79 4.03
C PRO A 409 16.69 -15.64 5.06
N LYS A 410 17.38 -14.54 4.74
CA LYS A 410 17.51 -13.35 5.60
C LYS A 410 16.76 -12.17 5.00
N LYS A 411 16.38 -11.21 5.85
CA LYS A 411 15.69 -9.98 5.42
C LYS A 411 16.58 -9.20 4.45
N ALA A 412 16.13 -9.06 3.20
CA ALA A 412 16.77 -8.22 2.19
C ALA A 412 16.08 -6.85 2.15
N CYS A 413 14.75 -6.84 2.04
CA CYS A 413 13.94 -5.62 2.00
C CYS A 413 12.82 -5.65 3.05
N ALA A 414 12.43 -4.47 3.55
CA ALA A 414 11.27 -4.30 4.42
C ALA A 414 10.20 -3.51 3.66
N LEU A 415 8.97 -4.02 3.70
CA LEU A 415 7.80 -3.43 3.09
C LEU A 415 6.92 -2.90 4.22
N SER A 416 6.43 -1.67 4.13
CA SER A 416 5.40 -1.22 5.05
C SER A 416 4.49 -0.23 4.35
N THR A 417 3.29 -0.07 4.88
CA THR A 417 2.34 0.93 4.37
C THR A 417 2.96 2.32 4.28
N ASN A 418 3.82 2.71 5.22
CA ASN A 418 4.50 4.01 5.20
C ASN A 418 5.71 4.04 4.25
N LEU A 419 6.42 2.93 4.07
CA LEU A 419 7.54 2.86 3.12
C LEU A 419 7.04 2.84 1.67
N LEU A 420 5.95 2.13 1.39
CA LEU A 420 5.32 2.13 0.07
C LEU A 420 4.76 3.52 -0.29
N LYS A 421 4.26 4.29 0.69
CA LYS A 421 3.83 5.70 0.49
C LYS A 421 4.97 6.61 0.00
N SER A 422 6.20 6.40 0.49
CA SER A 422 7.35 7.21 0.03
C SER A 422 7.76 6.95 -1.43
N LEU A 423 7.20 5.91 -2.08
CA LEU A 423 7.49 5.58 -3.47
C LEU A 423 6.56 6.29 -4.46
N VAL A 424 5.44 6.85 -3.99
CA VAL A 424 4.31 7.28 -4.82
C VAL A 424 3.90 8.76 -4.63
N HIS A 425 4.53 9.60 -3.80
CA HIS A 425 3.92 10.91 -3.49
C HIS A 425 4.78 12.19 -3.39
N VAL A 426 4.22 13.23 -4.03
CA VAL A 426 4.45 14.70 -3.95
C VAL A 426 4.84 15.21 -2.55
N GLN A 427 4.32 14.60 -1.48
CA GLN A 427 4.53 15.01 -0.09
C GLN A 427 6.00 14.92 0.36
N GLY A 428 6.78 14.02 -0.26
CA GLY A 428 8.22 13.95 -0.06
C GLY A 428 8.93 15.18 -0.62
N ILE A 429 8.39 15.77 -1.69
CA ILE A 429 8.91 16.98 -2.31
C ILE A 429 8.41 18.20 -1.53
N PHE A 430 7.11 18.33 -1.25
CA PHE A 430 6.50 19.54 -0.64
C PHE A 430 5.82 19.30 0.71
N PRO A 431 6.55 19.06 1.82
CA PRO A 431 5.94 18.67 3.10
C PRO A 431 4.95 19.71 3.65
N LYS A 432 5.15 21.01 3.42
CA LYS A 432 4.33 22.08 4.00
C LYS A 432 2.99 22.34 3.29
N ILE A 433 2.84 21.94 2.02
CA ILE A 433 1.57 22.09 1.28
C ILE A 433 0.48 21.18 1.89
N PHE A 434 0.88 20.08 2.53
CA PHE A 434 -0.03 19.01 2.98
C PHE A 434 -0.26 18.94 4.49
N ASP A 435 0.28 19.87 5.29
CA ASP A 435 0.10 19.90 6.74
C ASP A 435 -0.98 20.92 7.15
N GLY A 436 -2.02 20.46 7.87
CA GLY A 436 -3.04 21.32 8.47
C GLY A 436 -4.39 20.63 8.76
N PRO A 437 -5.12 21.02 9.81
CA PRO A 437 -6.36 20.36 10.24
C PRO A 437 -7.53 20.50 9.24
N GLU A 438 -7.50 21.50 8.36
CA GLU A 438 -8.56 21.73 7.36
C GLU A 438 -8.37 20.96 6.04
N ASN A 439 -7.17 20.41 5.80
CA ASN A 439 -6.83 19.65 4.59
C ASN A 439 -6.85 18.12 4.80
N VAL A 440 -7.32 17.67 5.97
CA VAL A 440 -7.48 16.25 6.33
C VAL A 440 -8.40 15.52 5.35
N ASN A 441 -9.38 16.20 4.74
CA ASN A 441 -10.32 15.57 3.80
C ASN A 441 -9.72 15.35 2.40
N ALA A 442 -9.00 16.32 1.82
CA ALA A 442 -8.31 16.15 0.55
C ALA A 442 -7.18 15.11 0.65
N PHE A 443 -6.40 15.17 1.74
CA PHE A 443 -5.38 14.16 2.05
C PHE A 443 -5.98 12.77 2.29
N SER A 444 -7.12 12.65 3.00
CA SER A 444 -7.76 11.33 3.18
C SER A 444 -8.29 10.77 1.85
N THR A 445 -8.69 11.63 0.92
CA THR A 445 -9.23 11.26 -0.39
C THR A 445 -8.11 10.79 -1.32
N LEU A 446 -7.03 11.56 -1.45
CA LEU A 446 -5.82 11.16 -2.17
C LEU A 446 -5.19 9.88 -1.56
N ARG A 447 -5.13 9.79 -0.23
CA ARG A 447 -4.66 8.59 0.50
C ARG A 447 -5.51 7.36 0.20
N LYS A 448 -6.83 7.49 0.11
CA LYS A 448 -7.76 6.41 -0.25
C LYS A 448 -7.71 6.02 -1.73
N GLN A 449 -7.30 6.95 -2.60
CA GLN A 449 -7.25 6.75 -4.06
C GLN A 449 -5.90 6.21 -4.55
N ILE A 450 -4.80 6.53 -3.88
CA ILE A 450 -3.44 6.21 -4.37
C ILE A 450 -2.74 5.20 -3.46
N ALA A 451 -2.71 5.47 -2.15
CA ALA A 451 -2.00 4.61 -1.20
C ALA A 451 -2.79 3.34 -0.87
N ASP A 452 -4.12 3.41 -0.78
CA ASP A 452 -4.95 2.25 -0.41
C ASP A 452 -5.06 1.20 -1.54
N PRO A 453 -5.22 1.53 -2.84
CA PRO A 453 -5.21 0.51 -3.90
C PRO A 453 -3.83 -0.15 -4.06
N PHE A 454 -2.74 0.62 -4.03
CA PHE A 454 -1.39 0.07 -4.06
C PHE A 454 -1.07 -0.78 -2.82
N ARG A 455 -1.54 -0.36 -1.63
CA ARG A 455 -1.48 -1.17 -0.41
C ARG A 455 -2.28 -2.46 -0.54
N ARG A 456 -3.51 -2.40 -1.07
CA ARG A 456 -4.41 -3.55 -1.21
C ARG A 456 -3.78 -4.65 -2.07
N LYS A 457 -2.99 -4.28 -3.08
CA LYS A 457 -2.21 -5.21 -3.91
C LYS A 457 -1.22 -6.07 -3.07
N PHE A 458 -0.70 -5.58 -1.94
CA PHE A 458 0.26 -6.33 -1.08
C PHE A 458 -0.38 -6.85 0.22
N THR A 459 -1.70 -7.02 0.25
CA THR A 459 -2.44 -7.56 1.41
C THR A 459 -3.26 -8.80 1.04
N GLN A 460 -3.26 -9.82 1.91
CA GLN A 460 -3.82 -11.17 1.70
C GLN A 460 -5.34 -11.29 1.39
N LYS A 461 -6.12 -10.21 1.26
CA LYS A 461 -7.60 -10.26 1.24
C LYS A 461 -8.27 -9.73 -0.03
N ASN A 462 -7.56 -9.54 -1.14
CA ASN A 462 -8.14 -8.97 -2.36
C ASN A 462 -7.91 -9.86 -3.60
N GLU A 463 -8.89 -9.92 -4.50
CA GLU A 463 -8.76 -10.64 -5.79
C GLU A 463 -7.64 -10.08 -6.68
N GLU A 464 -7.23 -8.83 -6.45
CA GLU A 464 -6.09 -8.16 -7.11
C GLU A 464 -4.77 -8.25 -6.32
N ALA A 465 -4.67 -9.14 -5.33
CA ALA A 465 -3.43 -9.33 -4.59
C ALA A 465 -2.30 -9.76 -5.55
N VAL A 466 -1.10 -9.24 -5.30
CA VAL A 466 0.10 -9.63 -6.03
C VAL A 466 0.32 -11.11 -5.81
N ASP A 467 0.30 -11.90 -6.88
CA ASP A 467 0.76 -13.29 -6.80
C ASP A 467 2.20 -13.29 -6.31
N SER A 468 2.40 -13.79 -5.08
CA SER A 468 3.70 -13.79 -4.41
C SER A 468 4.77 -14.45 -5.27
N VAL A 469 4.43 -15.55 -5.97
CA VAL A 469 5.36 -16.27 -6.84
C VAL A 469 5.77 -15.41 -8.03
N HIS A 470 4.81 -14.71 -8.67
CA HIS A 470 5.12 -13.83 -9.80
C HIS A 470 5.99 -12.65 -9.37
N PHE A 471 5.72 -12.05 -8.21
CA PHE A 471 6.55 -10.96 -7.67
C PHE A 471 7.95 -11.44 -7.31
N GLU A 472 8.06 -12.55 -6.59
CA GLU A 472 9.34 -13.17 -6.23
C GLU A 472 10.17 -13.48 -7.48
N ASN A 473 9.55 -14.05 -8.52
CA ASN A 473 10.21 -14.32 -9.80
C ASN A 473 10.64 -13.04 -10.53
N SER A 474 9.84 -11.97 -10.47
CA SER A 474 10.21 -10.66 -11.01
C SER A 474 11.42 -10.08 -10.26
N VAL A 475 11.48 -10.24 -8.94
CA VAL A 475 12.62 -9.82 -8.12
C VAL A 475 13.86 -10.66 -8.42
N ILE A 476 13.71 -11.98 -8.61
CA ILE A 476 14.81 -12.86 -9.02
C ILE A 476 15.35 -12.45 -10.39
N TYR A 477 14.46 -12.21 -11.36
CA TYR A 477 14.86 -11.75 -12.69
C TYR A 477 15.66 -10.45 -12.61
N GLU A 478 15.11 -9.43 -11.94
CA GLU A 478 15.76 -8.13 -11.79
C GLU A 478 17.09 -8.23 -11.02
N ALA A 479 17.18 -9.07 -9.99
CA ALA A 479 18.42 -9.31 -9.26
C ALA A 479 19.50 -9.93 -10.15
N ASN A 480 19.13 -10.80 -11.10
CA ASN A 480 20.07 -11.35 -12.07
C ASN A 480 20.51 -10.31 -13.11
N GLU A 481 19.64 -9.39 -13.51
CA GLU A 481 20.03 -8.27 -14.39
C GLU A 481 21.02 -7.33 -13.68
N ILE A 482 20.79 -7.01 -12.41
CA ILE A 482 21.74 -6.28 -11.57
C ILE A 482 23.07 -7.03 -11.45
N TYR A 483 23.03 -8.35 -11.24
CA TYR A 483 24.23 -9.19 -11.18
C TYR A 483 25.05 -9.10 -12.48
N LYS A 484 24.40 -9.20 -13.65
CA LYS A 484 25.06 -9.09 -14.96
C LYS A 484 25.67 -7.71 -15.16
N ALA A 485 24.98 -6.64 -14.77
CA ALA A 485 25.50 -5.27 -14.87
C ALA A 485 26.77 -5.09 -14.02
N LEU A 486 26.75 -5.59 -12.77
CA LEU A 486 27.92 -5.59 -11.88
C LEU A 486 29.07 -6.44 -12.44
N GLN A 487 28.75 -7.58 -13.06
CA GLN A 487 29.76 -8.44 -13.68
C GLN A 487 30.44 -7.74 -14.87
N ALA A 488 29.68 -7.01 -15.69
CA ALA A 488 30.20 -6.29 -16.85
C ALA A 488 31.23 -5.21 -16.48
N VAL A 489 31.08 -4.58 -15.31
CA VAL A 489 32.04 -3.59 -14.77
C VAL A 489 33.13 -4.20 -13.89
N GLY A 490 33.18 -5.53 -13.77
CA GLY A 490 34.25 -6.23 -13.04
C GLY A 490 34.12 -6.17 -11.51
N PHE A 491 32.91 -6.03 -10.97
CA PHE A 491 32.69 -6.03 -9.52
C PHE A 491 33.12 -7.35 -8.87
N SER A 492 34.03 -7.29 -7.89
CA SER A 492 34.70 -8.46 -7.32
C SER A 492 33.94 -9.16 -6.19
N ASP A 493 32.95 -8.51 -5.57
CA ASP A 493 32.19 -8.99 -4.41
C ASP A 493 30.81 -9.54 -4.81
N LEU A 494 30.78 -10.34 -5.88
CA LEU A 494 29.59 -11.00 -6.40
C LEU A 494 29.29 -12.32 -5.65
N PRO A 495 28.01 -12.67 -5.45
CA PRO A 495 27.62 -13.98 -4.91
C PRO A 495 28.20 -15.14 -5.72
N THR A 496 28.66 -16.19 -5.04
CA THR A 496 29.25 -17.36 -5.71
C THR A 496 28.22 -18.40 -6.10
N MET A 497 27.16 -18.51 -5.30
CA MET A 497 26.03 -19.41 -5.53
C MET A 497 24.93 -18.68 -6.28
N PRO A 498 24.19 -19.36 -7.19
CA PRO A 498 23.06 -18.76 -7.88
C PRO A 498 21.99 -18.31 -6.89
N LEU A 499 21.25 -17.26 -7.27
CA LEU A 499 20.13 -16.79 -6.46
C LEU A 499 19.07 -17.89 -6.36
N SER A 500 18.80 -18.33 -5.14
CA SER A 500 17.74 -19.27 -4.79
C SER A 500 16.84 -18.64 -3.72
N ASN A 501 15.58 -19.08 -3.61
CA ASN A 501 14.71 -18.79 -2.45
C ASN A 501 14.51 -17.29 -2.13
N VAL A 502 14.02 -16.49 -3.10
CA VAL A 502 13.42 -15.19 -2.79
C VAL A 502 11.98 -15.40 -2.32
N VAL A 503 11.63 -14.83 -1.16
CA VAL A 503 10.33 -15.05 -0.53
C VAL A 503 9.73 -13.73 -0.08
N LEU A 504 8.49 -13.49 -0.46
CA LEU A 504 7.67 -12.37 -0.03
C LEU A 504 6.86 -12.76 1.21
N ILE A 505 7.05 -12.00 2.28
CA ILE A 505 6.18 -12.02 3.46
C ILE A 505 5.27 -10.81 3.34
N ASP A 506 3.99 -11.05 3.05
CA ASP A 506 3.01 -9.99 2.85
C ASP A 506 2.70 -9.20 4.13
N ILE A 507 1.96 -8.10 3.98
CA ILE A 507 1.40 -7.36 5.10
C ILE A 507 0.15 -8.12 5.58
N ALA A 508 0.16 -8.56 6.85
CA ALA A 508 -0.90 -9.40 7.39
C ALA A 508 -2.27 -8.68 7.40
N GLY A 509 -3.33 -9.39 7.04
CA GLY A 509 -4.69 -8.85 6.97
C GLY A 509 -5.30 -8.53 8.34
N LEU A 510 -6.30 -7.64 8.35
CA LEU A 510 -7.08 -7.28 9.54
C LEU A 510 -8.03 -8.42 9.92
N ASP A 511 -8.13 -8.77 11.20
CA ASP A 511 -9.13 -9.73 11.68
C ASP A 511 -10.21 -9.00 12.50
N HIS A 512 -11.20 -8.46 11.80
CA HIS A 512 -12.36 -7.83 12.43
C HIS A 512 -13.43 -8.87 12.76
N LYS A 513 -13.21 -9.67 13.82
CA LYS A 513 -14.32 -10.42 14.43
C LYS A 513 -14.96 -9.56 15.52
N LYS A 514 -16.23 -9.18 15.30
CA LYS A 514 -17.11 -8.67 16.38
C LYS A 514 -17.47 -9.85 17.26
N SER A 515 -17.22 -9.77 18.56
CA SER A 515 -17.67 -10.81 19.49
C SER A 515 -17.99 -10.19 20.84
N ASP A 516 -19.27 -9.90 21.05
CA ASP A 516 -19.79 -9.55 22.35
C ASP A 516 -20.37 -10.81 22.98
N ALA A 517 -20.15 -11.01 24.28
CA ALA A 517 -20.70 -12.13 25.02
C ALA A 517 -21.79 -11.64 25.99
N PRO A 518 -22.90 -12.38 26.17
CA PRO A 518 -23.83 -12.14 27.27
C PRO A 518 -23.13 -12.38 28.61
N VAL A 519 -23.30 -11.43 29.52
CA VAL A 519 -22.70 -11.44 30.86
C VAL A 519 -23.79 -11.28 31.91
N PHE A 520 -23.78 -12.12 32.95
CA PHE A 520 -24.78 -12.08 34.02
C PHE A 520 -24.18 -11.47 35.30
N GLN A 521 -24.87 -10.48 35.87
CA GLN A 521 -24.48 -9.80 37.10
C GLN A 521 -25.69 -9.45 37.96
N HIS A 522 -25.72 -9.89 39.23
CA HIS A 522 -26.73 -9.49 40.23
C HIS A 522 -28.19 -9.51 39.75
N GLY A 523 -28.59 -10.51 38.94
CA GLY A 523 -29.95 -10.60 38.42
C GLY A 523 -30.18 -9.96 37.05
N GLU A 524 -29.17 -9.31 36.47
CA GLU A 524 -29.24 -8.63 35.17
C GLU A 524 -28.38 -9.34 34.11
N LEU A 525 -28.88 -9.37 32.87
CA LEU A 525 -28.16 -9.86 31.69
C LEU A 525 -27.69 -8.69 30.82
N LEU A 526 -26.37 -8.49 30.81
CA LEU A 526 -25.60 -7.42 30.17
C LEU A 526 -24.83 -7.91 28.93
N SER A 527 -24.26 -6.96 28.19
CA SER A 527 -23.26 -7.21 27.14
C SER A 527 -21.85 -6.93 27.65
N SER A 528 -20.86 -7.73 27.23
CA SER A 528 -19.45 -7.50 27.57
C SER A 528 -18.92 -6.12 27.14
N GLU A 529 -19.49 -5.47 26.11
CA GLU A 529 -19.06 -4.12 25.69
C GLU A 529 -19.35 -3.03 26.74
N LEU A 530 -20.34 -3.26 27.62
CA LEU A 530 -20.65 -2.32 28.70
C LEU A 530 -19.62 -2.36 29.83
N LEU A 531 -18.81 -3.43 29.89
CA LEU A 531 -17.85 -3.68 30.95
C LEU A 531 -16.40 -3.45 30.50
N THR A 532 -16.09 -3.64 29.21
CA THR A 532 -14.73 -3.48 28.68
C THR A 532 -14.68 -3.00 27.22
N ASN A 533 -13.61 -2.26 26.87
CA ASN A 533 -13.32 -1.79 25.52
C ASN A 533 -12.58 -2.85 24.67
N VAL A 534 -13.26 -3.98 24.45
CA VAL A 534 -12.74 -5.12 23.65
C VAL A 534 -12.29 -4.67 22.25
N ARG A 535 -13.03 -3.75 21.63
CA ARG A 535 -12.73 -3.23 20.29
C ARG A 535 -11.40 -2.48 20.25
N GLY A 536 -11.17 -1.56 21.18
CA GLY A 536 -9.95 -0.74 21.19
C GLY A 536 -8.66 -1.54 21.32
N VAL A 537 -8.68 -2.68 22.03
CA VAL A 537 -7.49 -3.53 22.21
C VAL A 537 -7.27 -4.48 21.02
N SER A 538 -8.36 -4.97 20.40
CA SER A 538 -8.28 -5.73 19.14
C SER A 538 -7.70 -4.88 18.00
N ASP A 539 -8.15 -3.64 17.87
CA ASP A 539 -7.67 -2.67 16.87
C ASP A 539 -6.20 -2.25 17.12
N ALA A 540 -5.70 -2.36 18.37
CA ALA A 540 -4.30 -2.13 18.69
C ALA A 540 -3.40 -3.26 18.14
N SER A 541 -3.85 -4.52 18.16
CA SER A 541 -3.15 -5.66 17.52
C SER A 541 -3.01 -5.44 16.00
N ASP A 542 -4.02 -4.83 15.37
CA ASP A 542 -4.04 -4.54 13.94
C ASP A 542 -2.97 -3.50 13.51
N HIS A 543 -2.53 -2.61 14.42
CA HIS A 543 -1.43 -1.68 14.13
C HIS A 543 -0.08 -2.39 13.92
N PHE A 544 0.13 -3.56 14.52
CA PHE A 544 1.40 -4.30 14.41
C PHE A 544 1.52 -5.12 13.12
N ARG A 545 0.43 -5.25 12.34
CA ARG A 545 0.36 -6.05 11.10
C ARG A 545 0.89 -5.33 9.85
N GLN A 546 1.49 -4.14 9.98
CA GLN A 546 1.75 -3.23 8.85
C GLN A 546 3.10 -3.41 8.12
N ILE A 547 3.88 -4.45 8.45
CA ILE A 547 5.21 -4.67 7.87
C ILE A 547 5.30 -6.05 7.22
N GLY A 548 5.70 -6.08 5.95
CA GLY A 548 6.10 -7.25 5.19
C GLY A 548 7.62 -7.24 4.93
N TYR A 549 8.14 -8.32 4.36
CA TYR A 549 9.58 -8.45 4.07
C TYR A 549 9.81 -9.18 2.75
N VAL A 550 10.89 -8.83 2.06
CA VAL A 550 11.48 -9.69 1.03
C VAL A 550 12.70 -10.37 1.63
N MET A 551 12.70 -11.69 1.59
CA MET A 551 13.74 -12.54 2.14
C MET A 551 14.62 -13.06 1.00
N ALA A 552 15.93 -13.18 1.23
CA ALA A 552 16.89 -13.69 0.25
C ALA A 552 18.08 -14.41 0.92
N PRO A 553 18.86 -15.22 0.19
CA PRO A 553 20.13 -15.75 0.66
C PRO A 553 21.07 -14.64 1.10
N GLN A 554 21.93 -14.93 2.08
CA GLN A 554 22.77 -13.92 2.73
C GLN A 554 23.66 -13.14 1.76
N GLU A 555 24.29 -13.81 0.80
CA GLU A 555 25.18 -13.19 -0.20
C GLU A 555 24.44 -12.26 -1.17
N TRP A 556 23.14 -12.48 -1.37
CA TRP A 556 22.31 -11.78 -2.35
C TRP A 556 21.51 -10.61 -1.75
N ARG A 557 21.56 -10.38 -0.43
CA ARG A 557 20.64 -9.47 0.26
C ARG A 557 20.65 -8.04 -0.29
N GLU A 558 21.81 -7.46 -0.56
CA GLU A 558 21.93 -6.10 -1.07
C GLU A 558 21.41 -6.00 -2.50
N ILE A 559 21.79 -6.95 -3.38
CA ILE A 559 21.31 -7.02 -4.77
C ILE A 559 19.79 -7.21 -4.81
N VAL A 560 19.26 -8.17 -4.04
CA VAL A 560 17.81 -8.43 -3.97
C VAL A 560 17.06 -7.26 -3.36
N SER A 561 17.65 -6.53 -2.41
CA SER A 561 17.00 -5.32 -1.90
C SER A 561 16.87 -4.23 -2.96
N LEU A 562 17.87 -4.06 -3.82
CA LEU A 562 17.80 -3.13 -4.95
C LEU A 562 16.73 -3.61 -5.96
N ALA A 563 16.82 -4.87 -6.38
CA ALA A 563 15.88 -5.51 -7.28
C ALA A 563 14.42 -5.40 -6.82
N ALA A 564 14.15 -5.72 -5.54
CA ALA A 564 12.82 -5.61 -4.96
C ALA A 564 12.29 -4.17 -5.04
N ARG A 565 13.12 -3.18 -4.74
CA ARG A 565 12.74 -1.77 -4.84
C ARG A 565 12.54 -1.32 -6.29
N THR A 566 13.32 -1.84 -7.23
CA THR A 566 13.11 -1.62 -8.67
C THR A 566 11.78 -2.20 -9.13
N ILE A 567 11.43 -3.43 -8.74
CA ILE A 567 10.13 -4.03 -9.10
C ILE A 567 8.97 -3.27 -8.48
N ILE A 568 9.08 -2.87 -7.22
CA ILE A 568 8.04 -2.06 -6.55
C ILE A 568 7.92 -0.69 -7.24
N TYR A 569 9.05 -0.09 -7.64
CA TYR A 569 9.07 1.15 -8.42
C TYR A 569 8.36 0.97 -9.76
N LYS A 570 8.71 -0.05 -10.55
CA LYS A 570 8.06 -0.35 -11.83
C LYS A 570 6.54 -0.53 -11.68
N LYS A 571 6.11 -1.36 -10.72
CA LYS A 571 4.68 -1.57 -10.42
C LYS A 571 3.94 -0.32 -9.94
N SER A 572 4.66 0.69 -9.40
CA SER A 572 4.05 1.97 -9.04
C SER A 572 3.68 2.81 -10.28
N LEU A 573 4.44 2.66 -11.37
CA LEU A 573 4.19 3.37 -12.64
C LEU A 573 2.94 2.85 -13.38
N ASP A 574 2.58 1.58 -13.18
CA ASP A 574 1.40 0.95 -13.80
C ASP A 574 0.04 1.36 -13.16
N THR A 575 0.02 2.39 -12.30
CA THR A 575 -1.20 2.84 -11.61
C THR A 575 -1.92 3.89 -12.47
N PRO A 576 -3.16 3.65 -12.93
CA PRO A 576 -3.84 4.57 -13.86
C PRO A 576 -4.01 5.99 -13.33
N ASN A 577 -3.67 6.98 -14.17
CA ASN A 577 -3.90 8.42 -13.91
C ASN A 577 -5.39 8.78 -13.71
N SER A 578 -6.32 7.88 -14.05
CA SER A 578 -7.76 8.06 -13.85
C SER A 578 -8.23 7.91 -12.40
N LEU A 579 -7.40 7.39 -11.48
CA LEU A 579 -7.73 7.26 -10.05
C LEU A 579 -7.57 8.57 -9.26
N PHE A 580 -6.94 9.59 -9.87
CA PHE A 580 -6.79 10.92 -9.30
C PHE A 580 -8.05 11.76 -9.60
N GLU A 581 -9.16 11.51 -8.88
CA GLU A 581 -10.37 12.32 -9.05
C GLU A 581 -10.18 13.73 -8.47
N ASN A 582 -10.30 14.71 -9.35
CA ASN A 582 -10.26 16.15 -9.06
C ASN A 582 -11.39 16.60 -8.11
N LYS A 583 -11.04 16.83 -6.85
CA LYS A 583 -11.88 17.61 -5.90
C LYS A 583 -11.17 18.78 -5.23
N ILE A 584 -9.98 19.17 -5.70
CA ILE A 584 -9.22 20.30 -5.11
C ILE A 584 -9.49 21.62 -5.85
N ALA A 585 -10.14 21.60 -7.01
CA ALA A 585 -10.25 22.76 -7.90
C ALA A 585 -11.20 23.90 -7.46
N GLU A 586 -11.75 23.92 -6.23
CA GLU A 586 -12.76 24.94 -5.86
C GLU A 586 -12.42 25.86 -4.68
N THR A 587 -11.27 25.73 -4.01
CA THR A 587 -11.02 26.54 -2.81
C THR A 587 -9.60 27.10 -2.72
N GLY A 588 -9.39 28.28 -3.32
CA GLY A 588 -8.37 29.23 -2.86
C GLY A 588 -7.49 29.81 -3.96
N SER A 589 -7.26 31.13 -3.90
CA SER A 589 -6.28 31.84 -4.73
C SER A 589 -4.85 31.54 -4.23
N ALA A 590 -3.84 31.81 -5.06
CA ALA A 590 -2.42 31.65 -4.70
C ALA A 590 -2.03 32.47 -3.43
N GLU A 591 -2.67 33.62 -3.22
CA GLU A 591 -2.48 34.46 -2.01
C GLU A 591 -2.98 33.77 -0.72
N GLU A 592 -3.98 32.88 -0.83
CA GLU A 592 -4.53 32.13 0.28
C GLU A 592 -3.65 30.94 0.66
N ALA A 593 -2.97 30.33 -0.32
CA ALA A 593 -1.94 29.33 -0.10
C ALA A 593 -0.70 29.92 0.61
N GLU A 594 -0.26 31.11 0.20
CA GLU A 594 0.89 31.79 0.80
C GLU A 594 0.69 32.15 2.28
N ARG A 595 -0.51 32.66 2.64
CA ARG A 595 -0.88 32.93 4.04
C ARG A 595 -0.98 31.67 4.90
N ARG A 596 -1.30 30.51 4.32
CA ARG A 596 -1.54 29.26 5.06
C ARG A 596 -0.29 28.39 5.25
N PHE A 597 0.63 28.36 4.29
CA PHE A 597 1.68 27.32 4.24
C PHE A 597 3.12 27.80 4.47
N GLY A 598 3.38 29.11 4.41
CA GLY A 598 4.75 29.66 4.47
C GLY A 598 5.62 29.26 3.26
N PRO A 599 6.95 29.50 3.29
CA PRO A 599 7.83 29.20 2.16
C PRO A 599 7.87 27.70 1.86
N LEU A 600 7.61 27.36 0.60
CA LEU A 600 7.64 26.00 0.04
C LEU A 600 9.04 25.41 0.15
N GLN A 601 9.14 24.26 0.80
CA GLN A 601 10.39 23.48 0.87
C GLN A 601 10.29 22.30 -0.07
N VAL A 602 11.31 22.09 -0.89
CA VAL A 602 11.49 20.96 -1.79
C VAL A 602 12.46 20.00 -1.13
N LYS A 603 12.09 18.76 -0.83
CA LYS A 603 13.08 17.74 -0.44
C LYS A 603 13.37 16.78 -1.60
N PRO A 604 14.62 16.29 -1.72
CA PRO A 604 14.95 15.33 -2.78
C PRO A 604 14.21 14.01 -2.54
N LEU A 605 13.37 13.60 -3.49
CA LEU A 605 12.60 12.36 -3.42
C LEU A 605 13.59 11.19 -3.47
N THR A 606 13.62 10.34 -2.45
CA THR A 606 14.42 9.11 -2.54
C THR A 606 13.66 7.90 -2.09
N ILE A 607 13.60 6.99 -3.05
CA ILE A 607 13.07 5.65 -2.86
C ILE A 607 14.01 4.86 -1.95
N LEU A 608 15.33 5.06 -2.06
CA LEU A 608 16.34 4.23 -1.39
C LEU A 608 17.01 4.88 -0.17
N ASP A 609 16.30 4.86 0.97
CA ASP A 609 16.87 5.17 2.29
C ASP A 609 17.77 4.00 2.77
N ILE A 610 19.06 4.07 2.44
CA ILE A 610 20.06 3.04 2.78
C ILE A 610 20.17 2.86 4.31
N ASP A 611 20.20 3.96 5.06
CA ASP A 611 20.35 3.91 6.51
C ASP A 611 19.14 3.29 7.19
N GLY A 612 17.93 3.65 6.78
CA GLY A 612 16.74 2.99 7.29
C GLY A 612 16.60 1.56 6.81
N LEU A 613 17.05 1.22 5.59
CA LEU A 613 17.09 -0.16 5.13
C LEU A 613 18.00 -0.99 6.06
N HIS A 614 19.22 -0.54 6.31
CA HIS A 614 20.14 -1.18 7.24
C HIS A 614 19.52 -1.34 8.64
N ARG A 615 18.90 -0.29 9.19
CA ARG A 615 18.23 -0.37 10.51
C ARG A 615 17.11 -1.42 10.53
N ARG A 616 16.37 -1.58 9.42
CA ARG A 616 15.19 -2.46 9.34
C ARG A 616 15.52 -3.92 9.00
N THR A 617 16.58 -4.14 8.21
CA THR A 617 16.90 -5.47 7.67
C THR A 617 18.26 -5.97 8.12
N GLY A 618 19.20 -5.09 8.46
CA GLY A 618 20.59 -5.44 8.77
C GLY A 618 21.45 -5.70 7.54
N THR A 619 21.10 -5.13 6.37
CA THR A 619 21.95 -5.16 5.15
C THR A 619 23.22 -4.35 5.34
N ASP A 620 24.31 -4.70 4.67
CA ASP A 620 25.57 -3.97 4.78
C ASP A 620 25.52 -2.64 4.00
N ARG A 621 25.59 -1.52 4.75
CA ARG A 621 25.59 -0.16 4.18
C ARG A 621 26.77 0.10 3.25
N LYS A 622 27.97 -0.37 3.61
CA LYS A 622 29.18 -0.14 2.81
C LYS A 622 29.10 -0.93 1.52
N ARG A 623 28.70 -2.20 1.60
CA ARG A 623 28.51 -3.05 0.42
C ARG A 623 27.44 -2.47 -0.51
N MET A 624 26.31 -2.04 0.03
CA MET A 624 25.24 -1.40 -0.74
C MET A 624 25.74 -0.16 -1.50
N LYS A 625 26.45 0.75 -0.81
CA LYS A 625 27.01 1.95 -1.46
C LYS A 625 27.98 1.62 -2.59
N ARG A 626 28.85 0.61 -2.40
CA ARG A 626 29.74 0.14 -3.48
C ARG A 626 28.94 -0.40 -4.66
N ILE A 627 27.98 -1.30 -4.42
CA ILE A 627 27.11 -1.86 -5.46
C ILE A 627 26.42 -0.74 -6.26
N MET A 628 25.86 0.26 -5.57
CA MET A 628 25.21 1.39 -6.23
C MET A 628 26.19 2.21 -7.08
N SER A 629 27.40 2.47 -6.59
CA SER A 629 28.42 3.21 -7.36
C SER A 629 28.82 2.48 -8.64
N GLU A 630 28.93 1.15 -8.59
CA GLU A 630 29.29 0.31 -9.74
C GLU A 630 28.13 0.20 -10.74
N LEU A 631 26.88 0.13 -10.24
CA LEU A 631 25.69 0.16 -11.08
C LEU A 631 25.48 1.50 -11.79
N GLU A 632 25.86 2.60 -11.15
CA GLU A 632 25.90 3.92 -11.79
C GLU A 632 26.91 3.96 -12.93
N THR A 633 28.11 3.39 -12.70
CA THR A 633 29.14 3.22 -13.76
C THR A 633 28.65 2.32 -14.90
N ALA A 634 27.80 1.33 -14.60
CA ALA A 634 27.18 0.45 -15.59
C ALA A 634 25.95 1.07 -16.29
N SER A 635 25.62 2.35 -16.06
CA SER A 635 24.42 3.03 -16.58
C SER A 635 23.08 2.35 -16.20
N TYR A 636 23.08 1.46 -15.20
CA TYR A 636 21.87 0.72 -14.80
C TYR A 636 20.76 1.67 -14.32
N PHE A 637 21.13 2.73 -13.60
CA PHE A 637 20.18 3.68 -13.05
C PHE A 637 19.66 4.71 -14.07
N ASP A 638 20.16 4.74 -15.31
CA ASP A 638 19.66 5.69 -16.33
C ASP A 638 18.19 5.40 -16.68
N SER A 639 17.77 4.14 -16.59
CA SER A 639 16.37 3.73 -16.72
C SER A 639 15.52 4.00 -15.48
N PHE A 640 16.16 4.20 -14.31
CA PHE A 640 15.51 4.38 -13.01
C PHE A 640 16.18 5.48 -12.17
N PRO A 641 16.17 6.76 -12.61
CA PRO A 641 16.97 7.82 -11.98
C PRO A 641 16.69 8.01 -10.48
N ALA A 642 15.44 7.81 -10.07
CA ALA A 642 14.99 7.94 -8.69
C ALA A 642 15.57 6.86 -7.73
N LEU A 643 16.25 5.84 -8.25
CA LEU A 643 16.94 4.80 -7.47
C LEU A 643 18.46 5.04 -7.37
N ALA A 644 19.00 6.01 -8.10
CA ALA A 644 20.43 6.32 -8.12
C ALA A 644 20.93 6.94 -6.80
N ILE A 645 22.26 7.07 -6.69
CA ILE A 645 22.89 7.85 -5.62
C ILE A 645 22.47 9.32 -5.77
N LYS A 646 22.24 10.00 -4.64
CA LYS A 646 21.88 11.42 -4.63
C LYS A 646 23.06 12.32 -4.88
N THR A 647 22.78 13.45 -5.50
CA THR A 647 23.68 14.60 -5.52
C THR A 647 23.88 15.15 -4.11
N ASP A 648 25.13 15.31 -3.67
CA ASP A 648 25.43 15.99 -2.41
C ASP A 648 25.16 17.48 -2.56
N GLU A 649 24.53 18.12 -1.56
CA GLU A 649 24.27 19.56 -1.59
C GLU A 649 25.57 20.37 -1.69
N SER A 650 26.67 19.85 -1.14
CA SER A 650 27.98 20.48 -1.24
C SER A 650 28.53 20.53 -2.68
N ASP A 651 28.18 19.54 -3.52
CA ASP A 651 28.60 19.49 -4.92
C ASP A 651 27.94 20.60 -5.76
N VAL A 652 26.73 21.02 -5.37
CA VAL A 652 25.94 22.03 -6.10
C VAL A 652 25.87 23.38 -5.39
N ALA A 653 26.54 23.54 -4.26
CA ALA A 653 26.49 24.77 -3.46
C ALA A 653 26.96 26.02 -4.21
N LEU A 654 28.02 25.90 -5.02
CA LEU A 654 28.50 27.01 -5.85
C LEU A 654 27.50 27.34 -6.98
N LEU A 655 26.91 26.30 -7.56
CA LEU A 655 25.93 26.42 -8.64
C LEU A 655 24.65 27.10 -8.16
N SER A 656 24.16 26.74 -6.97
CA SER A 656 22.94 27.32 -6.40
C SER A 656 23.06 28.81 -6.07
N LYS A 657 24.25 29.29 -5.65
CA LYS A 657 24.48 30.71 -5.35
C LYS A 657 24.18 31.63 -6.53
N LYS A 658 24.35 31.14 -7.75
CA LYS A 658 24.03 31.87 -8.98
C LYS A 658 22.55 32.27 -9.05
N PHE A 659 21.67 31.48 -8.44
CA PHE A 659 20.21 31.63 -8.49
C PHE A 659 19.61 32.13 -7.17
N GLU A 660 20.42 32.49 -6.17
CA GLU A 660 19.97 32.78 -4.80
C GLU A 660 18.98 33.95 -4.70
N LYS A 661 19.01 34.87 -5.67
CA LYS A 661 18.14 36.05 -5.74
C LYS A 661 16.82 35.78 -6.46
N PHE A 662 16.59 34.55 -6.91
CA PHE A 662 15.32 34.18 -7.52
C PHE A 662 14.20 34.25 -6.48
N ASP A 663 13.18 35.04 -6.79
CA ASP A 663 11.99 35.28 -5.99
C ASP A 663 10.77 34.90 -6.83
N GLY A 664 10.48 33.59 -6.83
CA GLY A 664 9.42 32.98 -7.61
C GLY A 664 8.05 33.06 -6.93
N GLU A 665 7.01 32.66 -7.68
CA GLU A 665 5.62 32.65 -7.20
C GLU A 665 5.48 31.87 -5.87
N GLY A 666 4.77 32.44 -4.89
CA GLY A 666 4.51 31.81 -3.60
C GLY A 666 5.75 31.61 -2.72
N GLY A 667 6.79 32.42 -2.90
CA GLY A 667 8.04 32.34 -2.13
C GLY A 667 8.98 31.21 -2.59
N TRP A 668 8.82 30.72 -3.83
CA TRP A 668 9.74 29.76 -4.42
C TRP A 668 11.14 30.34 -4.54
N SER A 669 12.12 29.70 -3.91
CA SER A 669 13.52 30.11 -3.94
C SER A 669 14.39 28.97 -4.46
N ILE A 670 15.51 29.32 -5.08
CA ILE A 670 16.47 28.35 -5.61
C ILE A 670 17.66 28.30 -4.64
N ASN A 671 17.90 27.14 -4.06
CA ASN A 671 18.99 26.87 -3.12
C ASN A 671 19.66 25.52 -3.44
N SER A 672 20.64 25.10 -2.64
CA SER A 672 21.39 23.86 -2.88
C SER A 672 20.50 22.62 -2.83
N GLU A 673 19.51 22.59 -1.93
CA GLU A 673 18.54 21.50 -1.81
C GLU A 673 17.65 21.41 -3.06
N THR A 674 17.13 22.54 -3.56
CA THR A 674 16.29 22.55 -4.78
C THR A 674 17.06 22.19 -6.03
N VAL A 675 18.33 22.62 -6.14
CA VAL A 675 19.20 22.29 -7.28
C VAL A 675 19.55 20.81 -7.28
N ALA A 676 19.93 20.25 -6.12
CA ALA A 676 20.19 18.82 -5.98
C ALA A 676 18.94 17.98 -6.31
N ALA A 677 17.77 18.37 -5.77
CA ALA A 677 16.51 17.71 -6.07
C ALA A 677 16.14 17.78 -7.55
N PHE A 678 16.41 18.91 -8.22
CA PHE A 678 16.18 19.06 -9.65
C PHE A 678 17.08 18.12 -10.47
N ILE A 679 18.38 18.08 -10.17
CA ILE A 679 19.37 17.21 -10.85
C ILE A 679 19.06 15.72 -10.63
N ASP A 680 18.63 15.34 -9.43
CA ASP A 680 18.36 13.94 -9.09
C ASP A 680 17.17 13.34 -9.88
N GLN A 681 16.34 14.17 -10.52
CA GLN A 681 15.29 13.73 -11.45
C GLN A 681 15.84 13.21 -12.79
N PHE A 682 17.10 13.51 -13.13
CA PHE A 682 17.72 13.15 -14.40
C PHE A 682 18.53 11.84 -14.30
N PRO A 683 18.58 11.05 -15.39
CA PRO A 683 19.47 9.89 -15.52
C PRO A 683 20.90 10.24 -15.08
N PRO A 684 21.57 9.43 -14.24
CA PRO A 684 22.93 9.70 -13.80
C PRO A 684 23.91 10.04 -14.93
N GLY A 685 23.83 9.34 -16.06
CA GLY A 685 24.65 9.61 -17.24
C GLY A 685 24.47 11.01 -17.86
N LEU A 686 23.38 11.72 -17.54
CA LEU A 686 23.09 13.09 -18.03
C LEU A 686 23.32 14.18 -16.98
N ARG A 687 23.67 13.82 -15.73
CA ARG A 687 23.76 14.80 -14.62
C ARG A 687 24.92 15.77 -14.78
N GLU A 688 26.07 15.31 -15.28
CA GLU A 688 27.22 16.19 -15.54
C GLU A 688 26.93 17.17 -16.67
N ASP A 689 26.36 16.71 -17.79
CA ASP A 689 25.90 17.59 -18.87
C ASP A 689 24.91 18.66 -18.36
N LEU A 690 24.01 18.27 -17.45
CA LEU A 690 23.06 19.19 -16.83
C LEU A 690 23.76 20.21 -15.92
N ARG A 691 24.75 19.78 -15.13
CA ARG A 691 25.55 20.68 -14.29
C ARG A 691 26.31 21.70 -15.14
N GLU A 692 26.90 21.27 -16.25
CA GLU A 692 27.56 22.17 -17.21
C GLU A 692 26.58 23.15 -17.85
N ALA A 693 25.38 22.68 -18.25
CA ALA A 693 24.33 23.54 -18.78
C ALA A 693 23.87 24.59 -17.74
N LEU A 694 23.64 24.20 -16.48
CA LEU A 694 23.30 25.12 -15.39
C LEU A 694 24.43 26.13 -15.11
N ALA A 695 25.69 25.70 -15.20
CA ALA A 695 26.85 26.56 -15.02
C ALA A 695 26.95 27.64 -16.13
N THR A 696 26.55 27.30 -17.36
CA THR A 696 26.59 28.21 -18.53
C THR A 696 25.31 29.02 -18.74
N GLY A 697 24.17 28.59 -18.19
CA GLY A 697 22.89 29.31 -18.30
C GLY A 697 22.91 30.74 -17.75
N ASP A 698 22.03 31.63 -18.19
CA ASP A 698 22.03 33.02 -17.70
C ASP A 698 21.00 33.18 -16.56
N PHE A 699 21.48 33.57 -15.37
CA PHE A 699 20.62 34.15 -14.32
C PHE A 699 20.75 35.67 -14.36
N ILE A 700 19.62 36.36 -14.48
CA ILE A 700 19.61 37.79 -14.76
C ILE A 700 18.82 38.50 -13.67
N PRO A 701 19.53 39.14 -12.72
CA PRO A 701 18.94 40.11 -11.83
C PRO A 701 18.32 41.26 -12.63
N ARG A 702 17.22 41.83 -12.13
CA ARG A 702 16.53 42.94 -12.81
C ARG A 702 17.47 44.12 -13.07
N ASP A 703 18.35 44.43 -12.12
CA ASP A 703 19.33 45.50 -12.24
C ASP A 703 20.33 45.27 -13.40
N THR A 704 20.65 44.01 -13.69
CA THR A 704 21.53 43.65 -14.81
C THR A 704 20.81 43.89 -16.15
N ALA A 705 19.54 43.50 -16.26
CA ALA A 705 18.74 43.76 -17.46
C ALA A 705 18.60 45.27 -17.74
N VAL A 706 18.35 46.08 -16.70
CA VAL A 706 18.28 47.55 -16.81
C VAL A 706 19.61 48.12 -17.31
N LYS A 707 20.75 47.64 -16.79
CA LYS A 707 22.09 48.10 -17.22
C LYS A 707 22.37 47.75 -18.69
N LEU A 708 22.08 46.53 -19.11
CA LEU A 708 22.27 46.08 -20.49
C LEU A 708 21.45 46.92 -21.48
N ILE A 709 20.17 47.18 -21.16
CA ILE A 709 19.31 48.02 -21.99
C ILE A 709 19.82 49.46 -22.00
N ALA A 710 20.27 49.99 -20.87
CA ALA A 710 20.83 51.35 -20.80
C ALA A 710 22.10 51.53 -21.64
N GLU A 711 23.00 50.54 -21.66
CA GLU A 711 24.18 50.54 -22.52
C GLU A 711 23.78 50.55 -24.00
N GLN A 712 22.83 49.70 -24.39
CA GLN A 712 22.31 49.65 -25.76
C GLN A 712 21.62 50.96 -26.17
N LEU A 713 20.87 51.59 -25.25
CA LEU A 713 20.22 52.88 -25.48
C LEU A 713 21.23 54.01 -25.66
N ARG A 714 22.34 54.01 -24.92
CA ARG A 714 23.44 54.99 -25.09
C ARG A 714 24.12 54.83 -26.45
N GLU A 715 24.29 53.60 -26.91
CA GLU A 715 24.81 53.32 -28.26
C GLU A 715 23.87 53.86 -29.34
N ILE A 716 22.56 53.63 -29.21
CA ILE A 716 21.55 54.17 -30.14
C ILE A 716 21.53 55.71 -30.10
N ALA A 717 21.57 56.30 -28.92
CA ALA A 717 21.58 57.76 -28.74
C ALA A 717 22.87 58.45 -29.22
N SER A 718 23.93 57.68 -29.53
CA SER A 718 25.14 58.21 -30.15
C SER A 718 24.95 58.51 -31.65
N THR A 719 23.98 57.86 -32.30
CA THR A 719 23.70 57.98 -33.73
C THR A 719 22.43 58.79 -34.03
N VAL A 720 21.51 58.91 -33.05
CA VAL A 720 20.24 59.64 -33.16
C VAL A 720 20.17 60.75 -32.11
N LYS A 721 19.77 61.97 -32.52
CA LYS A 721 19.80 63.16 -31.64
C LYS A 721 18.87 63.06 -30.42
N ASN A 722 17.66 62.53 -30.59
CA ASN A 722 16.63 62.45 -29.55
C ASN A 722 16.03 61.04 -29.51
N VAL A 723 16.18 60.35 -28.37
CA VAL A 723 15.60 59.02 -28.12
C VAL A 723 14.54 59.13 -27.02
N ILE A 724 13.34 58.63 -27.27
CA ILE A 724 12.27 58.54 -26.27
C ILE A 724 12.04 57.08 -25.93
N VAL A 725 12.27 56.70 -24.67
CA VAL A 725 12.09 55.33 -24.18
C VAL A 725 10.72 55.19 -23.52
N VAL A 726 9.95 54.21 -23.95
CA VAL A 726 8.59 53.90 -23.49
C VAL A 726 8.48 52.40 -23.16
N PRO A 727 7.68 51.98 -22.16
CA PRO A 727 7.54 50.56 -21.87
C PRO A 727 6.76 49.85 -22.99
N LEU A 728 7.21 48.66 -23.37
CA LEU A 728 6.48 47.81 -24.31
C LEU A 728 5.24 47.18 -23.66
N SER A 729 5.33 46.80 -22.40
CA SER A 729 4.25 46.16 -21.63
C SER A 729 4.03 46.85 -20.28
N THR A 730 2.81 46.74 -19.74
CA THR A 730 2.44 47.39 -18.46
C THR A 730 3.12 46.77 -17.24
N SER A 731 3.59 45.52 -17.34
CA SER A 731 4.21 44.76 -16.26
C SER A 731 5.74 44.84 -16.29
N SER A 732 6.40 43.93 -17.01
CA SER A 732 7.87 43.84 -17.09
C SER A 732 8.48 45.09 -17.72
N GLY A 733 7.92 45.56 -18.82
CA GLY A 733 8.37 46.78 -19.51
C GLY A 733 8.28 48.00 -18.60
N GLY A 734 7.18 48.15 -17.87
CA GLY A 734 7.00 49.23 -16.88
C GLY A 734 8.06 49.22 -15.79
N ALA A 735 8.39 48.05 -15.23
CA ALA A 735 9.42 47.90 -14.21
C ALA A 735 10.83 48.20 -14.73
N ILE A 736 11.15 47.74 -15.95
CA ILE A 736 12.43 48.03 -16.63
C ILE A 736 12.57 49.53 -16.87
N VAL A 737 11.53 50.17 -17.41
CA VAL A 737 11.52 51.62 -17.68
C VAL A 737 11.65 52.45 -16.41
N ALA A 738 11.05 52.02 -15.30
CA ALA A 738 11.24 52.66 -14.00
C ALA A 738 12.72 52.64 -13.56
N GLY A 739 13.40 51.50 -13.75
CA GLY A 739 14.84 51.39 -13.49
C GLY A 739 15.68 52.26 -14.42
N LEU A 740 15.37 52.25 -15.72
CA LEU A 740 16.04 53.07 -16.73
C LEU A 740 15.92 54.57 -16.45
N ARG A 741 14.74 55.03 -15.98
CA ARG A 741 14.51 56.44 -15.61
C ARG A 741 15.48 56.93 -14.53
N SER A 742 15.80 56.06 -13.57
CA SER A 742 16.79 56.39 -12.54
C SER A 742 18.21 56.40 -13.11
N LEU A 743 18.55 55.44 -13.97
CA LEU A 743 19.91 55.22 -14.47
C LEU A 743 20.33 56.18 -15.59
N LEU A 744 19.37 56.66 -16.38
CA LEU A 744 19.59 57.53 -17.55
C LEU A 744 19.21 59.00 -17.28
N LYS A 745 18.94 59.38 -16.02
CA LYS A 745 18.49 60.74 -15.65
C LYS A 745 19.44 61.85 -16.11
N THR A 746 20.73 61.55 -16.26
CA THR A 746 21.78 62.50 -16.66
C THR A 746 22.03 62.54 -18.16
N ASP A 747 21.48 61.58 -18.93
CA ASP A 747 21.71 61.43 -20.36
C ASP A 747 20.76 62.37 -21.14
N LYS A 748 21.27 63.54 -21.58
CA LYS A 748 20.44 64.61 -22.18
C LYS A 748 19.80 64.25 -23.53
N SER A 749 20.30 63.24 -24.23
CA SER A 749 19.77 62.76 -25.51
C SER A 749 18.70 61.67 -25.37
N ILE A 750 18.42 61.22 -24.14
CA ILE A 750 17.46 60.14 -23.85
C ILE A 750 16.42 60.65 -22.87
N SER A 751 15.14 60.55 -23.24
CA SER A 751 14.02 60.83 -22.35
C SER A 751 13.27 59.53 -22.05
N VAL A 752 12.91 59.31 -20.78
CA VAL A 752 12.27 58.06 -20.33
C VAL A 752 10.85 58.35 -19.83
N VAL A 753 9.86 58.02 -20.65
CA VAL A 753 8.44 58.34 -20.44
C VAL A 753 7.66 57.10 -19.97
N SER A 754 6.51 57.32 -19.33
CA SER A 754 5.72 56.22 -18.75
C SER A 754 4.66 55.68 -19.71
N THR A 755 4.27 56.46 -20.72
CA THR A 755 3.15 56.12 -21.61
C THR A 755 3.49 56.41 -23.06
N LEU A 756 2.85 55.68 -23.98
CA LEU A 756 2.95 55.94 -25.42
C LEU A 756 2.47 57.37 -25.76
N ARG A 757 1.44 57.85 -25.06
CA ARG A 757 0.90 59.20 -25.21
C ARG A 757 1.94 60.27 -24.95
N GLU A 758 2.73 60.13 -23.89
CA GLU A 758 3.87 61.04 -23.61
C GLU A 758 4.93 60.96 -24.72
N ALA A 759 5.16 59.78 -25.29
CA ALA A 759 6.16 59.60 -26.34
C ALA A 759 5.77 60.24 -27.68
N VAL A 760 4.47 60.29 -28.00
CA VAL A 760 3.97 60.84 -29.29
C VAL A 760 3.51 62.30 -29.19
N ALA A 761 3.49 62.90 -27.98
CA ALA A 761 3.06 64.28 -27.76
C ALA A 761 4.08 65.35 -28.21
N ASP A 762 5.35 64.99 -28.44
CA ASP A 762 6.41 65.92 -28.91
C ASP A 762 7.17 65.38 -30.14
N PRO A 763 6.53 65.28 -31.33
CA PRO A 763 7.17 64.73 -32.51
C PRO A 763 7.96 65.81 -33.26
N GLY A 764 9.19 66.07 -32.81
CA GLY A 764 10.21 66.62 -33.69
C GLY A 764 10.54 65.63 -34.81
N LYS A 765 10.79 66.09 -36.05
CA LYS A 765 11.18 65.27 -37.22
C LYS A 765 12.54 64.52 -37.08
N SER A 766 13.12 64.42 -35.89
CA SER A 766 14.43 63.78 -35.63
C SER A 766 14.43 62.93 -34.36
N THR A 767 13.27 62.41 -33.98
CA THR A 767 13.05 61.66 -32.73
C THR A 767 12.79 60.18 -33.02
N LEU A 768 13.54 59.28 -32.36
CA LEU A 768 13.33 57.82 -32.39
C LEU A 768 12.62 57.37 -31.12
N ILE A 769 11.52 56.62 -31.26
CA ILE A 769 10.85 55.98 -30.12
C ILE A 769 11.45 54.59 -29.88
N VAL A 770 11.83 54.28 -28.65
CA VAL A 770 12.35 52.97 -28.26
C VAL A 770 11.43 52.33 -27.24
N PHE A 771 10.80 51.23 -27.62
CA PHE A 771 10.08 50.38 -26.70
C PHE A 771 11.05 49.48 -25.94
N ALA A 772 11.06 49.56 -24.62
CA ALA A 772 11.91 48.74 -23.76
C ALA A 772 11.12 47.63 -23.07
N ASP A 773 11.68 46.42 -23.06
CA ASP A 773 11.19 45.29 -22.25
C ASP A 773 12.35 44.40 -21.76
N ASP A 774 12.07 43.46 -20.86
CA ASP A 774 13.09 42.55 -20.35
C ASP A 774 13.50 41.48 -21.36
N ASN A 775 12.54 40.92 -22.11
CA ASN A 775 12.78 39.79 -22.99
C ASN A 775 11.84 39.74 -24.22
N ALA A 776 12.38 39.32 -25.37
CA ALA A 776 11.57 38.99 -26.56
C ALA A 776 12.11 37.75 -27.30
N ALA A 777 11.50 36.60 -27.03
CA ALA A 777 11.89 35.33 -27.64
C ALA A 777 11.15 35.03 -28.96
N SER A 778 9.86 34.68 -28.91
CA SER A 778 9.05 34.43 -30.12
C SER A 778 8.51 35.71 -30.75
N GLY A 779 8.55 36.83 -30.01
CA GLY A 779 7.91 38.09 -30.38
C GLY A 779 6.38 38.09 -30.27
N THR A 780 5.74 37.03 -29.75
CA THR A 780 4.27 36.91 -29.69
C THR A 780 3.62 38.03 -28.88
N GLN A 781 4.07 38.26 -27.64
CA GLN A 781 3.52 39.31 -26.77
C GLN A 781 3.74 40.72 -27.35
N ALA A 782 4.94 40.97 -27.86
CA ALA A 782 5.30 42.23 -28.52
C ALA A 782 4.45 42.47 -29.78
N ALA A 783 4.21 41.42 -30.59
CA ALA A 783 3.32 41.50 -31.75
C ALA A 783 1.86 41.72 -31.32
N ALA A 784 1.38 41.02 -30.31
CA ALA A 784 0.04 41.22 -29.76
C ALA A 784 -0.15 42.66 -29.24
N GLN A 785 0.88 43.27 -28.66
CA GLN A 785 0.86 44.67 -28.25
C GLN A 785 0.72 45.64 -29.44
N LEU A 786 1.45 45.40 -30.53
CA LEU A 786 1.32 46.18 -31.77
C LEU A 786 -0.09 46.03 -32.38
N TRP A 787 -0.65 44.82 -32.35
CA TRP A 787 -2.04 44.55 -32.75
C TRP A 787 -3.05 45.25 -31.83
N ALA A 788 -2.80 45.30 -30.53
CA ALA A 788 -3.60 46.07 -29.58
C ALA A 788 -3.60 47.56 -29.94
N TYR A 789 -2.43 48.11 -30.26
CA TYR A 789 -2.30 49.50 -30.70
C TYR A 789 -3.11 49.79 -31.97
N SER A 790 -3.15 48.87 -32.93
CA SER A 790 -3.95 49.03 -34.15
C SER A 790 -5.44 49.32 -33.91
N GLY A 791 -5.95 49.00 -32.72
CA GLY A 791 -7.34 49.22 -32.34
C GLY A 791 -8.34 48.31 -33.05
N ARG A 792 -7.86 47.31 -33.82
CA ARG A 792 -8.65 46.28 -34.50
C ARG A 792 -9.30 45.33 -33.48
N PRO A 793 -10.53 44.84 -33.73
CA PRO A 793 -11.19 43.86 -32.87
C PRO A 793 -10.32 42.62 -32.68
N ARG A 794 -10.31 42.06 -31.47
CA ARG A 794 -9.42 40.94 -31.10
C ARG A 794 -9.63 39.67 -31.93
N ASP A 795 -10.86 39.44 -32.42
CA ASP A 795 -11.20 38.30 -33.28
C ASP A 795 -10.56 38.39 -34.68
N SER A 796 -10.12 39.58 -35.11
CA SER A 796 -9.43 39.75 -36.39
C SER A 796 -7.92 39.55 -36.28
N TRP A 797 -7.39 39.28 -35.08
CA TRP A 797 -5.96 39.06 -34.89
C TRP A 797 -5.56 37.66 -35.37
N PRO A 798 -4.29 37.44 -35.73
CA PRO A 798 -3.72 36.11 -35.91
C PRO A 798 -4.01 35.20 -34.71
N GLY A 799 -4.32 33.93 -34.98
CA GLY A 799 -4.85 33.00 -33.97
C GLY A 799 -3.96 32.82 -32.74
N ASP A 800 -2.63 32.84 -32.92
CA ASP A 800 -1.63 32.70 -31.86
C ASP A 800 -1.51 33.95 -30.96
N LEU A 801 -2.02 35.12 -31.40
CA LEU A 801 -1.98 36.37 -30.63
C LEU A 801 -3.24 36.61 -29.80
N ARG A 802 -4.35 35.92 -30.11
CA ARG A 802 -5.67 36.20 -29.50
C ARG A 802 -5.72 35.93 -28.01
N SER A 803 -4.89 35.01 -27.50
CA SER A 803 -4.87 34.61 -26.09
C SER A 803 -4.01 35.52 -25.19
N GLU A 804 -3.27 36.49 -25.75
CA GLU A 804 -2.30 37.31 -25.00
C GLU A 804 -2.93 38.36 -24.08
N LYS A 805 -2.58 38.39 -22.79
CA LYS A 805 -3.17 39.27 -21.77
C LYS A 805 -2.16 40.34 -21.31
N GLY A 806 -2.62 41.37 -20.58
CA GLY A 806 -1.74 42.40 -20.01
C GLY A 806 -1.24 43.46 -20.99
N LEU A 807 -1.94 43.62 -22.12
CA LEU A 807 -1.61 44.59 -23.16
C LEU A 807 -2.01 46.02 -22.74
N VAL A 808 -1.19 47.01 -23.12
CA VAL A 808 -1.45 48.44 -22.90
C VAL A 808 -2.74 48.87 -23.62
N GLU A 809 -3.49 49.83 -23.05
CA GLU A 809 -4.77 50.35 -23.56
C GLU A 809 -4.70 50.87 -25.01
N LYS A 810 -5.87 50.89 -25.67
CA LYS A 810 -6.04 51.33 -27.06
C LYS A 810 -5.66 52.81 -27.21
N PRO A 811 -4.61 53.14 -27.98
CA PRO A 811 -4.25 54.52 -28.29
C PRO A 811 -5.38 55.23 -29.06
N SER A 812 -5.43 56.56 -28.92
CA SER A 812 -6.35 57.39 -29.68
C SER A 812 -6.04 57.31 -31.19
N ALA A 813 -7.01 57.69 -32.04
CA ALA A 813 -6.81 57.69 -33.49
C ALA A 813 -5.63 58.59 -33.92
N GLU A 814 -5.38 59.67 -33.18
CA GLU A 814 -4.27 60.61 -33.39
C GLU A 814 -2.92 60.01 -32.99
N GLU A 815 -2.85 59.35 -31.83
CA GLU A 815 -1.65 58.66 -31.35
C GLU A 815 -1.24 57.53 -32.31
N MET A 816 -2.22 56.84 -32.89
CA MET A 816 -1.96 55.79 -33.88
C MET A 816 -1.49 56.30 -35.22
N ALA A 817 -2.02 57.43 -35.69
CA ALA A 817 -1.53 58.06 -36.90
C ALA A 817 -0.08 58.55 -36.72
N ALA A 818 0.24 59.07 -35.53
CA ALA A 818 1.61 59.44 -35.17
C ALA A 818 2.54 58.22 -35.14
N LEU A 819 2.19 57.14 -34.44
CA LEU A 819 3.03 55.94 -34.33
C LEU A 819 3.29 55.26 -35.69
N LYS A 820 2.35 55.34 -36.65
CA LYS A 820 2.55 54.79 -38.00
C LYS A 820 3.59 55.53 -38.83
N SER A 821 3.86 56.80 -38.51
CA SER A 821 4.73 57.70 -39.30
C SER A 821 6.04 58.06 -38.60
N ILE A 822 6.24 57.63 -37.36
CA ILE A 822 7.44 57.86 -36.55
C ILE A 822 8.34 56.62 -36.60
N ASP A 823 9.66 56.84 -36.63
CA ASP A 823 10.63 55.75 -36.51
C ASP A 823 10.62 55.21 -35.09
N PHE A 824 10.51 53.89 -34.94
CA PHE A 824 10.57 53.23 -33.65
C PHE A 824 11.32 51.90 -33.68
N LYS A 825 11.89 51.55 -32.54
CA LYS A 825 12.66 50.32 -32.33
C LYS A 825 12.21 49.63 -31.05
N ILE A 826 12.41 48.32 -30.96
CA ILE A 826 12.23 47.58 -29.70
C ILE A 826 13.61 47.22 -29.17
N VAL A 827 13.93 47.58 -27.93
CA VAL A 827 15.17 47.17 -27.26
C VAL A 827 14.80 46.27 -26.10
N VAL A 828 15.41 45.08 -26.06
CA VAL A 828 15.21 44.12 -24.97
C VAL A 828 16.54 43.75 -24.37
N ALA A 829 16.57 43.42 -23.08
CA ALA A 829 17.80 42.91 -22.48
C ALA A 829 18.18 41.58 -23.14
N TYR A 830 17.21 40.70 -23.38
CA TYR A 830 17.41 39.40 -24.02
C TYR A 830 16.43 39.19 -25.16
N GLY A 831 16.91 38.69 -26.30
CA GLY A 831 16.01 38.38 -27.41
C GLY A 831 16.54 37.30 -28.34
N HIS A 832 15.66 36.78 -29.18
CA HIS A 832 15.99 35.78 -30.19
C HIS A 832 15.69 36.32 -31.59
N PRO A 833 16.49 36.01 -32.63
CA PRO A 833 16.28 36.53 -33.99
C PRO A 833 14.87 36.30 -34.55
N GLN A 834 14.20 35.23 -34.12
CA GLN A 834 12.83 34.90 -34.51
C GLN A 834 11.81 35.97 -34.09
N ALA A 835 12.02 36.68 -32.98
CA ALA A 835 11.15 37.79 -32.58
C ALA A 835 11.13 38.88 -33.65
N ASN A 836 12.28 39.19 -34.24
CA ASN A 836 12.39 40.20 -35.29
C ASN A 836 11.54 39.82 -36.51
N VAL A 837 11.58 38.55 -36.91
CA VAL A 837 10.79 38.04 -38.06
C VAL A 837 9.30 38.21 -37.80
N LYS A 838 8.80 37.78 -36.64
CA LYS A 838 7.37 37.89 -36.29
C LYS A 838 6.92 39.35 -36.19
N LEU A 839 7.73 40.19 -35.56
CA LEU A 839 7.42 41.62 -35.39
C LEU A 839 7.45 42.37 -36.72
N THR A 840 8.40 42.07 -37.60
CA THR A 840 8.47 42.67 -38.94
C THR A 840 7.22 42.32 -39.75
N ALA A 841 6.77 41.05 -39.71
CA ALA A 841 5.53 40.64 -40.37
C ALA A 841 4.30 41.37 -39.79
N ALA A 842 4.19 41.47 -38.46
CA ALA A 842 3.11 42.21 -37.81
C ALA A 842 3.12 43.71 -38.17
N CYS A 843 4.30 44.34 -38.20
CA CYS A 843 4.46 45.75 -38.59
C CYS A 843 4.04 46.00 -40.03
N GLN A 844 4.43 45.12 -40.96
CA GLN A 844 4.03 45.19 -42.38
C GLN A 844 2.50 45.07 -42.54
N GLU A 845 1.87 44.13 -41.84
CA GLU A 845 0.42 43.91 -41.91
C GLU A 845 -0.40 45.06 -41.29
N LEU A 846 0.13 45.70 -40.26
CA LEU A 846 -0.52 46.80 -39.55
C LEU A 846 -0.22 48.19 -40.17
N GLY A 847 0.73 48.26 -41.10
CA GLY A 847 1.14 49.47 -41.82
C GLY A 847 2.02 50.41 -40.98
N PHE A 848 2.89 49.86 -40.14
CA PHE A 848 3.92 50.61 -39.41
C PHE A 848 5.18 50.72 -40.28
N THR A 849 5.41 51.87 -40.91
CA THR A 849 6.52 52.04 -41.88
C THR A 849 7.85 52.43 -41.24
N GLY A 850 7.84 52.92 -39.99
CA GLY A 850 9.05 53.36 -39.27
C GLY A 850 9.68 52.31 -38.34
N PHE A 851 9.29 51.03 -38.43
CA PHE A 851 9.86 49.99 -37.56
C PHE A 851 11.30 49.63 -37.97
N ASP A 852 12.26 49.89 -37.09
CA ASP A 852 13.69 49.60 -37.28
C ASP A 852 14.12 48.27 -36.59
N GLY A 853 13.20 47.33 -36.40
CA GLY A 853 13.53 46.01 -35.85
C GLY A 853 13.68 45.96 -34.33
N ILE A 854 14.16 44.80 -33.85
CA ILE A 854 14.44 44.54 -32.44
C ILE A 854 15.95 44.44 -32.18
N VAL A 855 16.42 45.08 -31.11
CA VAL A 855 17.80 45.03 -30.66
C VAL A 855 17.86 44.32 -29.30
N PRO A 856 18.28 43.06 -29.27
CA PRO A 856 18.60 42.41 -28.02
C PRO A 856 20.00 42.84 -27.56
N ALA A 857 20.14 43.27 -26.31
CA ALA A 857 21.46 43.48 -25.70
C ALA A 857 22.22 42.15 -25.56
N MET A 858 21.48 41.04 -25.40
CA MET A 858 22.01 39.67 -25.41
C MET A 858 21.10 38.70 -26.15
N GLU A 859 21.70 37.74 -26.86
CA GLU A 859 20.97 36.72 -27.62
C GLU A 859 20.63 35.50 -26.76
N ILE A 860 19.36 35.10 -26.73
CA ILE A 860 18.88 33.92 -25.98
C ILE A 860 19.48 32.65 -26.57
N GLY A 861 20.02 31.77 -25.71
CA GLY A 861 20.48 30.44 -26.09
C GLY A 861 21.90 30.38 -26.67
N LYS A 862 22.53 31.52 -26.99
CA LYS A 862 23.86 31.57 -27.62
C LYS A 862 25.00 30.96 -26.79
N LYS A 863 24.89 31.01 -25.46
CA LYS A 863 25.95 30.56 -24.54
C LYS A 863 25.86 29.09 -24.12
N ILE A 864 24.70 28.47 -24.26
CA ILE A 864 24.45 27.13 -23.71
C ILE A 864 24.63 26.11 -24.83
N ASN A 865 25.55 25.18 -24.62
CA ASN A 865 25.71 24.04 -25.50
C ASN A 865 24.99 22.84 -24.88
N TRP A 866 23.89 22.41 -25.48
CA TRP A 866 23.19 21.21 -25.04
C TRP A 866 23.81 19.99 -25.68
N SER A 867 24.19 18.99 -24.87
CA SER A 867 24.51 17.68 -25.41
C SER A 867 23.27 17.09 -26.11
N VAL A 868 23.50 16.26 -27.12
CA VAL A 868 22.41 15.64 -27.91
C VAL A 868 21.48 14.85 -26.97
N GLY A 869 22.04 14.03 -26.08
CA GLY A 869 21.27 13.22 -25.14
C GLY A 869 20.46 14.05 -24.14
N LEU A 870 21.03 15.11 -23.56
CA LEU A 870 20.32 15.97 -22.62
C LEU A 870 19.17 16.74 -23.31
N LYS A 871 19.40 17.21 -24.55
CA LYS A 871 18.36 17.90 -25.33
C LYS A 871 17.18 16.98 -25.66
N GLU A 872 17.45 15.76 -26.10
CA GLU A 872 16.41 14.76 -26.38
C GLU A 872 15.59 14.44 -25.12
N TYR A 873 16.28 14.22 -23.99
CA TYR A 873 15.62 13.96 -22.72
C TYR A 873 14.72 15.12 -22.27
N LEU A 874 15.25 16.35 -22.26
CA LEU A 874 14.49 17.55 -21.89
C LEU A 874 13.30 17.81 -22.83
N SER A 875 13.43 17.50 -24.11
CA SER A 875 12.33 17.60 -25.08
C SER A 875 11.23 16.60 -24.78
N ASN A 876 11.58 15.34 -24.47
CA ASN A 876 10.60 14.33 -24.09
C ASN A 876 9.82 14.74 -22.83
N ILE A 877 10.54 15.17 -21.78
CA ILE A 877 9.93 15.68 -20.55
C ILE A 877 9.02 16.86 -20.85
N GLY A 878 9.51 17.85 -21.61
CA GLY A 878 8.74 19.04 -21.95
C GLY A 878 7.47 18.73 -22.74
N ALA A 879 7.50 17.79 -23.68
CA ALA A 879 6.31 17.38 -24.43
C ALA A 879 5.23 16.79 -23.50
N LYS A 880 5.62 15.95 -22.54
CA LYS A 880 4.70 15.39 -21.53
C LYS A 880 4.12 16.47 -20.60
N LEU A 881 4.94 17.43 -20.19
CA LEU A 881 4.49 18.56 -19.37
C LEU A 881 3.48 19.44 -20.12
N VAL A 882 3.72 19.73 -21.40
CA VAL A 882 2.78 20.49 -22.23
C VAL A 882 1.49 19.71 -22.47
N ALA A 883 1.59 18.39 -22.68
CA ALA A 883 0.43 17.50 -22.80
C ALA A 883 -0.47 17.58 -21.56
N PHE A 884 0.15 17.47 -20.38
CA PHE A 884 -0.55 17.60 -19.11
C PHE A 884 -1.13 19.01 -18.91
N ASP A 885 -0.35 20.07 -19.13
CA ASP A 885 -0.80 21.46 -18.94
C ASP A 885 -2.04 21.81 -19.76
N LEU A 886 -2.06 21.43 -21.04
CA LEU A 886 -3.11 21.82 -21.97
C LEU A 886 -4.32 20.87 -21.95
N TRP A 887 -4.11 19.57 -21.76
CA TRP A 887 -5.16 18.56 -21.92
C TRP A 887 -5.35 17.64 -20.71
N GLN A 888 -4.48 17.71 -19.70
CA GLN A 888 -4.53 16.84 -18.52
C GLN A 888 -4.51 15.34 -18.89
N LYS A 889 -3.70 15.01 -19.91
CA LYS A 889 -3.56 13.65 -20.47
C LYS A 889 -2.09 13.30 -20.66
N ASP A 890 -1.81 12.00 -20.69
CA ASP A 890 -0.53 11.50 -21.13
C ASP A 890 -0.34 11.76 -22.64
N LEU A 891 0.91 12.01 -23.04
CA LEU A 891 1.25 12.33 -24.43
C LEU A 891 0.77 11.24 -25.42
N GLY A 892 0.72 9.98 -25.00
CA GLY A 892 0.25 8.85 -25.81
C GLY A 892 -1.26 8.83 -26.08
N ASP A 893 -2.05 9.56 -25.28
CA ASP A 893 -3.51 9.64 -25.42
C ASP A 893 -3.97 10.83 -26.29
N LEU A 894 -3.02 11.62 -26.78
CA LEU A 894 -3.27 12.80 -27.61
C LEU A 894 -3.39 12.44 -29.09
N ASN A 895 -4.16 13.24 -29.82
CA ASN A 895 -4.20 13.12 -31.28
C ASN A 895 -2.94 13.73 -31.92
N LYS A 896 -2.72 13.45 -33.20
CA LYS A 896 -1.50 13.86 -33.91
C LYS A 896 -1.25 15.38 -33.88
N ALA A 897 -2.27 16.21 -34.03
CA ALA A 897 -2.10 17.67 -34.02
C ALA A 897 -1.77 18.20 -32.62
N GLU A 898 -2.29 17.54 -31.58
CA GLU A 898 -1.98 17.84 -30.18
C GLU A 898 -0.54 17.44 -29.84
N VAL A 899 -0.07 16.28 -30.32
CA VAL A 899 1.32 15.83 -30.17
C VAL A 899 2.28 16.79 -30.86
N GLU A 900 2.02 17.18 -32.11
CA GLU A 900 2.85 18.17 -32.83
C GLU A 900 2.94 19.50 -32.07
N ARG A 901 1.85 19.92 -31.43
CA ARG A 901 1.84 21.13 -30.59
C ARG A 901 2.66 20.97 -29.31
N CYS A 902 2.67 19.78 -28.70
CA CYS A 902 3.54 19.47 -27.57
C CYS A 902 5.01 19.54 -27.99
N GLU A 903 5.36 18.89 -29.10
CA GLU A 903 6.73 18.83 -29.63
C GLU A 903 7.27 20.22 -30.01
N GLN A 904 6.43 21.12 -30.52
CA GLN A 904 6.82 22.50 -30.84
C GLN A 904 7.16 23.37 -29.62
N ASN A 905 6.71 22.96 -28.43
CA ASN A 905 6.90 23.69 -27.18
C ASN A 905 7.62 22.85 -26.12
N ALA A 906 8.18 21.71 -26.54
CA ALA A 906 8.84 20.73 -25.68
C ALA A 906 10.15 21.29 -25.13
N PHE A 907 10.95 21.93 -25.98
CA PHE A 907 12.25 22.48 -25.61
C PHE A 907 12.18 24.01 -25.47
N GLY A 908 11.16 24.49 -24.76
CA GLY A 908 10.79 25.91 -24.74
C GLY A 908 9.92 26.27 -25.94
N TYR A 909 9.19 27.38 -25.84
CA TYR A 909 8.22 27.77 -26.87
C TYR A 909 8.93 28.08 -28.19
N GLY A 910 8.49 27.41 -29.26
CA GLY A 910 9.18 27.45 -30.56
C GLY A 910 10.50 26.67 -30.60
N ASN A 911 10.73 25.77 -29.63
CA ASN A 911 11.94 24.95 -29.47
C ASN A 911 13.26 25.74 -29.43
N ILE A 912 13.21 26.97 -28.92
CA ILE A 912 14.38 27.86 -28.77
C ILE A 912 15.42 27.25 -27.82
N GLY A 913 14.98 26.60 -26.75
CA GLY A 913 15.90 25.86 -25.87
C GLY A 913 16.85 26.73 -25.07
N GLY A 914 16.42 27.91 -24.64
CA GLY A 914 17.23 28.75 -23.75
C GLY A 914 17.36 28.15 -22.34
N LEU A 915 18.29 28.71 -21.56
CA LEU A 915 18.33 28.55 -20.10
C LEU A 915 18.53 29.92 -19.49
N THR A 916 17.44 30.65 -19.42
CA THR A 916 17.41 32.03 -18.93
C THR A 916 16.44 32.09 -17.77
N ILE A 917 16.90 32.54 -16.60
CA ILE A 917 16.06 32.71 -15.40
C ILE A 917 16.18 34.17 -14.98
N LEU A 918 15.05 34.89 -14.96
CA LEU A 918 14.99 36.26 -14.47
C LEU A 918 14.68 36.23 -12.96
N GLN A 919 14.97 37.33 -12.27
CA GLN A 919 14.79 37.40 -10.82
C GLN A 919 13.40 36.97 -10.32
N ASN A 920 12.31 37.31 -11.03
CA ASN A 920 10.95 37.06 -10.57
C ASN A 920 10.10 36.23 -11.54
N THR A 921 10.69 35.74 -12.64
CA THR A 921 9.95 34.99 -13.67
C THR A 921 10.89 34.19 -14.57
N VAL A 922 10.34 33.26 -15.34
CA VAL A 922 11.10 32.47 -16.32
C VAL A 922 10.50 32.69 -17.72
N PRO A 923 11.31 33.11 -18.71
CA PRO A 923 10.92 33.18 -20.11
C PRO A 923 10.41 31.83 -20.64
N THR A 924 9.37 31.84 -21.47
CA THR A 924 8.84 30.62 -22.12
C THR A 924 9.81 29.97 -23.10
N SER A 925 10.82 30.71 -23.56
CA SER A 925 11.90 30.19 -24.39
C SER A 925 12.88 29.32 -23.63
N THR A 926 12.88 29.39 -22.29
CA THR A 926 13.65 28.47 -21.46
C THR A 926 13.09 27.06 -21.64
N ALA A 927 13.96 26.05 -21.68
CA ALA A 927 13.55 24.66 -21.81
C ALA A 927 12.43 24.32 -20.81
N THR A 928 11.33 23.76 -21.31
CA THR A 928 10.04 23.69 -20.59
C THR A 928 10.15 22.97 -19.25
N ALA A 929 10.96 21.92 -19.19
CA ALA A 929 11.25 21.17 -17.97
C ALA A 929 11.83 22.01 -16.81
N PHE A 930 12.45 23.15 -17.07
CA PHE A 930 13.05 23.99 -16.02
C PHE A 930 12.05 24.88 -15.30
N TRP A 931 10.85 25.09 -15.84
CA TRP A 931 9.88 26.03 -15.28
C TRP A 931 8.44 25.58 -15.22
N MET A 932 8.07 24.56 -16.01
CA MET A 932 6.72 24.04 -16.02
C MET A 932 6.58 22.89 -15.01
N PRO A 933 5.74 23.04 -13.98
CA PRO A 933 5.32 21.89 -13.17
C PRO A 933 4.29 21.04 -13.93
N GLY A 934 4.17 19.77 -13.56
CA GLY A 934 3.17 18.87 -14.13
C GLY A 934 3.44 17.42 -13.76
N ILE A 935 2.83 16.49 -14.51
CA ILE A 935 3.03 15.05 -14.36
C ILE A 935 3.85 14.52 -15.53
N VAL A 936 4.85 13.70 -15.23
CA VAL A 936 5.69 12.97 -16.18
C VAL A 936 5.72 11.52 -15.74
N ASP A 937 5.28 10.61 -16.61
CA ASP A 937 5.25 9.17 -16.35
C ASP A 937 4.55 8.81 -15.01
N GLY A 938 3.40 9.45 -14.77
CA GLY A 938 2.58 9.25 -13.57
C GLY A 938 3.17 9.86 -12.28
N ARG A 939 4.18 10.74 -12.40
CA ARG A 939 4.84 11.38 -11.24
C ARG A 939 4.91 12.90 -11.36
N PRO A 940 4.87 13.62 -10.23
CA PRO A 940 5.08 15.07 -10.22
C PRO A 940 6.49 15.42 -10.70
N TRP A 941 6.57 16.29 -11.68
CA TRP A 941 7.81 16.91 -12.14
C TRP A 941 8.03 18.21 -11.39
N THR A 942 9.20 18.34 -10.78
CA THR A 942 9.58 19.56 -10.05
C THR A 942 10.51 20.41 -10.91
N PRO A 943 10.07 21.56 -11.43
CA PRO A 943 10.95 22.45 -12.17
C PRO A 943 11.96 23.13 -11.22
N LEU A 944 13.09 23.57 -11.77
CA LEU A 944 14.07 24.34 -11.00
C LEU A 944 13.52 25.72 -10.58
N ALA A 945 12.80 26.40 -11.48
CA ALA A 945 12.34 27.77 -11.31
C ALA A 945 10.89 27.94 -11.81
N ILE A 946 9.92 28.05 -10.91
CA ILE A 946 8.50 28.15 -11.32
C ILE A 946 8.21 29.51 -11.95
N ARG A 947 7.60 29.49 -13.13
CA ARG A 947 7.08 30.70 -13.79
C ARG A 947 5.81 31.20 -13.10
N GLN A 948 5.64 32.51 -12.97
CA GLN A 948 4.44 33.11 -12.40
C GLN A 948 3.14 32.62 -13.07
N GLY A 949 2.12 32.37 -12.24
CA GLY A 949 0.80 31.87 -12.63
C GLY A 949 0.76 30.36 -12.86
N ARG A 950 1.80 29.62 -12.44
CA ARG A 950 1.91 28.16 -12.65
C ARG A 950 1.98 27.36 -11.35
N LEU A 951 2.04 28.02 -10.20
CA LEU A 951 2.05 27.33 -8.91
C LEU A 951 0.81 26.44 -8.68
N SER A 952 -0.37 26.86 -9.17
CA SER A 952 -1.61 26.07 -9.10
C SER A 952 -1.55 24.76 -9.88
N GLY A 953 -0.75 24.68 -10.94
CA GLY A 953 -0.51 23.44 -11.69
C GLY A 953 0.24 22.39 -10.86
N LEU A 954 1.00 22.82 -9.85
CA LEU A 954 1.74 21.97 -8.92
C LEU A 954 0.86 21.41 -7.78
N THR A 955 -0.25 22.09 -7.47
CA THR A 955 -1.26 21.60 -6.51
C THR A 955 -2.29 20.66 -7.14
N LEU A 956 -2.38 20.64 -8.48
CA LEU A 956 -3.24 19.75 -9.27
C LEU A 956 -2.53 18.46 -9.70
N ALA A 957 -1.20 18.50 -9.85
CA ALA A 957 -0.32 17.35 -10.08
C ALA A 957 0.06 16.66 -8.76
#